data_AF-A0A369QIF1-F1
#
_entry.id   AF-A0A369QIF1-F1
#
_cell.length_a   1.000
_cell.length_b   1.000
_cell.length_c   1.000
_cell.angle_alpha   90.00
_cell.angle_beta   90.00
_cell.angle_gamma   90.00
#
_symmetry.space_group_name_H-M   'P 1'
#
loop_
_entity.id
_entity.type
_entity.pdbx_description
1 polymer ?
#
loop_
_entity_poly.entity_id
_entity_poly.type
_entity_poly.pdbx_seq_one_letter_code
_entity_poly.pdbx_strand_id
1 'polypeptide(L)'
;MKKKIREESEVFSELAELCSSPGYVHAIAYLCFRDNTIKHGDSMTVKDVLQQFNPTRLIRTEISTLIGLTCKNRLNTELPYPDVIQNYIDRTDTLLDELHQSMMAPARISFNPENLEDLNFNPFKNGLFLREPIFYSGEGVYQSQYRDFFKLKYQKDDSWFQETKGFTIQQATEVIASIQSLQNVKINYVALSLVINKLEQWDLLPAYKFTIAEVSKAANIETEITYAVIESFVSTTESYNFNSLDDFNPKNAYPIIKLPDEEYLLFQNYDLVQALYETPFFWLNDDKKYRPTAMQHRGDFAESFTTERLKLVFGEERVFLNIDIYTSKKNWAGEIDVLVVFANRAIILQAKSKKLTIAARKGNNNKLQEDFQKAIQDSYDQAFLCSTLILDSNYKLIDKSGNELNIQRGFKEIYPFCVVSDHYPALSFQARQFLKFRETEIIKSPFVMDVFLLDVMTEMLQSPLYFLSYINRRTFYGDRFYSSHELTILSYHLSKNLWLDGETSMMYLEDDIGAGLDLAMLTRRDGAPGLDTPKGILTDYKGTVFNQLIKEINNLDHPSILDLGFLLLSLSGETIQNLNKGFSYILKLCSEDSHNHDFTLGFDDLNSGLTIHCNNDHPSISMPRLNSHCERRKYAQKANSWFGICIDPIFQKIKFGVNLNYEWVQSRKMDEIISDMPKFQNLRGKNNLPFTTSNQKKIGRNDKCPCKSGKKYKNCCLS
;
A
#
# COMPACT_ATOMS: atom_id res chain seq x y z
N MET A 1 24.44 18.02 30.42
CA MET A 1 25.56 18.03 29.44
C MET A 1 25.10 17.24 28.23
N LYS A 2 25.14 17.80 27.00
CA LYS A 2 24.89 16.98 25.79
C LYS A 2 26.02 15.96 25.69
N LYS A 3 25.68 14.66 25.64
CA LYS A 3 26.65 13.57 25.43
C LYS A 3 27.37 13.86 24.09
N LYS A 4 28.70 13.81 24.07
CA LYS A 4 29.48 14.05 22.84
C LYS A 4 29.18 12.91 21.87
N ILE A 5 28.75 13.23 20.65
CA ILE A 5 28.52 12.24 19.58
C ILE A 5 29.88 11.66 19.18
N ARG A 6 29.99 10.32 19.14
CA ARG A 6 31.20 9.59 18.74
C ARG A 6 31.25 9.43 17.23
N GLU A 7 32.44 9.19 16.69
CA GLU A 7 32.59 8.90 15.26
C GLU A 7 31.96 7.54 14.92
N GLU A 8 31.26 7.46 13.77
CA GLU A 8 30.54 6.24 13.35
C GLU A 8 31.46 5.01 13.29
N SER A 9 32.68 5.19 12.78
CA SER A 9 33.69 4.13 12.67
C SER A 9 34.20 3.62 14.01
N GLU A 10 34.23 4.49 15.03
CA GLU A 10 34.64 4.13 16.39
C GLU A 10 33.58 3.22 17.03
N VAL A 11 32.31 3.64 16.95
CA VAL A 11 31.17 2.89 17.49
C VAL A 11 31.01 1.54 16.76
N PHE A 12 31.14 1.54 15.43
CA PHE A 12 31.07 0.30 14.64
C PHE A 12 32.20 -0.68 14.99
N SER A 13 33.41 -0.18 15.24
CA SER A 13 34.55 -1.02 15.64
C SER A 13 34.35 -1.65 17.02
N GLU A 14 33.83 -0.89 17.99
CA GLU A 14 33.49 -1.41 19.31
C GLU A 14 32.35 -2.44 19.24
N LEU A 15 31.35 -2.20 18.39
CA LEU A 15 30.29 -3.18 18.13
C LEU A 15 30.86 -4.46 17.50
N ALA A 16 31.83 -4.36 16.60
CA ALA A 16 32.50 -5.51 15.99
C ALA A 16 33.31 -6.33 17.02
N GLU A 17 33.98 -5.66 17.96
CA GLU A 17 34.67 -6.30 19.07
C GLU A 17 33.69 -7.04 19.99
N LEU A 18 32.58 -6.38 20.36
CA LEU A 18 31.51 -6.99 21.15
C LEU A 18 30.94 -8.24 20.46
N CYS A 19 30.60 -8.15 19.16
CA CYS A 19 30.07 -9.26 18.37
C CYS A 19 31.06 -10.44 18.24
N SER A 20 32.35 -10.20 18.47
CA SER A 20 33.39 -11.22 18.43
C SER A 20 33.57 -11.95 19.77
N SER A 21 32.83 -11.55 20.80
CA SER A 21 32.92 -12.15 22.13
C SER A 21 32.40 -13.60 22.15
N PRO A 22 32.98 -14.50 22.95
CA PRO A 22 32.51 -15.87 23.08
C PRO A 22 31.01 -15.96 23.45
N GLY A 23 30.27 -16.82 22.76
CA GLY A 23 28.84 -17.01 22.99
C GLY A 23 27.93 -15.84 22.61
N TYR A 24 28.42 -14.78 21.95
CA TYR A 24 27.59 -13.63 21.55
C TYR A 24 26.37 -14.00 20.68
N VAL A 25 26.43 -15.12 19.95
CA VAL A 25 25.29 -15.70 19.21
C VAL A 25 24.03 -15.90 20.06
N HIS A 26 24.20 -16.13 21.38
CA HIS A 26 23.08 -16.24 22.33
C HIS A 26 22.39 -14.90 22.57
N ALA A 27 23.15 -13.80 22.58
CA ALA A 27 22.59 -12.46 22.63
C ALA A 27 21.80 -12.15 21.35
N ILE A 28 22.31 -12.52 20.17
CA ILE A 28 21.55 -12.38 18.91
C ILE A 28 20.26 -13.19 18.95
N ALA A 29 20.29 -14.44 19.40
CA ALA A 29 19.09 -15.27 19.53
C ALA A 29 18.04 -14.61 20.44
N TYR A 30 18.48 -14.05 21.57
CA TYR A 30 17.61 -13.29 22.46
C TYR A 30 17.03 -12.03 21.80
N LEU A 31 17.87 -11.23 21.13
CA LEU A 31 17.44 -10.02 20.42
C LEU A 31 16.43 -10.35 19.31
N CYS A 32 16.64 -11.41 18.54
CA CYS A 32 15.67 -11.90 17.57
C CYS A 32 14.33 -12.29 18.22
N PHE A 33 14.36 -12.94 19.39
CA PHE A 33 13.14 -13.33 20.10
C PHE A 33 12.42 -12.12 20.75
N ARG A 34 13.19 -11.15 21.26
CA ARG A 34 12.69 -9.91 21.85
C ARG A 34 12.05 -9.03 20.79
N ASP A 35 12.75 -8.86 19.68
CA ASP A 35 12.47 -7.80 18.72
C ASP A 35 11.74 -8.33 17.49
N ASN A 36 12.10 -9.48 16.91
CA ASN A 36 11.50 -9.96 15.66
C ASN A 36 10.36 -10.99 15.83
N THR A 37 9.77 -11.10 17.03
CA THR A 37 8.70 -12.07 17.31
C THR A 37 7.42 -11.35 17.75
N ILE A 38 6.30 -11.64 17.09
CA ILE A 38 4.96 -11.19 17.49
C ILE A 38 4.36 -12.22 18.43
N LYS A 39 4.20 -11.86 19.69
CA LYS A 39 3.60 -12.73 20.72
C LYS A 39 2.10 -12.49 20.76
N HIS A 40 1.30 -13.54 20.62
CA HIS A 40 -0.16 -13.45 20.64
C HIS A 40 -0.79 -14.66 21.35
N GLY A 41 -2.06 -14.52 21.74
CA GLY A 41 -2.87 -15.61 22.28
C GLY A 41 -3.53 -16.43 21.17
N ASP A 42 -4.74 -16.95 21.40
CA ASP A 42 -5.47 -17.73 20.39
C ASP A 42 -5.78 -16.93 19.11
N SER A 43 -5.89 -15.60 19.21
CA SER A 43 -6.01 -14.69 18.09
C SER A 43 -4.95 -13.60 18.14
N MET A 44 -4.50 -13.18 16.96
CA MET A 44 -3.56 -12.07 16.78
C MET A 44 -4.35 -10.77 16.59
N THR A 45 -4.03 -9.76 17.39
CA THR A 45 -4.68 -8.45 17.36
C THR A 45 -3.73 -7.35 16.86
N VAL A 46 -4.28 -6.20 16.46
CA VAL A 46 -3.48 -5.03 16.06
C VAL A 46 -2.56 -4.58 17.21
N LYS A 47 -2.98 -4.75 18.47
CA LYS A 47 -2.15 -4.42 19.64
C LYS A 47 -0.90 -5.29 19.73
N ASP A 48 -0.98 -6.55 19.30
CA ASP A 48 0.16 -7.46 19.30
C ASP A 48 1.18 -7.06 18.22
N VAL A 49 0.68 -6.68 17.04
CA VAL A 49 1.51 -6.15 15.95
C VAL A 49 2.12 -4.79 16.30
N LEU A 50 1.39 -3.90 17.00
CA LEU A 50 1.89 -2.58 17.42
C LEU A 50 3.15 -2.67 18.30
N GLN A 51 3.37 -3.78 19.00
CA GLN A 51 4.61 -4.01 19.76
C GLN A 51 5.84 -4.00 18.85
N GLN A 52 5.67 -4.26 17.54
CA GLN A 52 6.73 -4.21 16.54
C GLN A 52 7.14 -2.78 16.11
N PHE A 53 6.57 -1.74 16.72
CA PHE A 53 6.94 -0.34 16.47
C PHE A 53 7.47 0.35 17.74
N ASN A 54 7.82 -0.42 18.78
CA ASN A 54 8.46 0.14 19.96
C ASN A 54 9.87 0.67 19.60
N PRO A 55 10.20 1.95 19.87
CA PRO A 55 11.48 2.56 19.53
C PRO A 55 12.69 1.94 20.25
N THR A 56 12.48 1.12 21.29
CA THR A 56 13.58 0.45 22.00
C THR A 56 13.94 -0.92 21.39
N ARG A 57 13.23 -1.37 20.36
CA ARG A 57 13.53 -2.64 19.67
C ARG A 57 14.57 -2.39 18.59
N LEU A 58 15.43 -3.39 18.37
CA LEU A 58 16.32 -3.36 17.21
C LEU A 58 15.54 -3.64 15.93
N ILE A 59 15.85 -2.88 14.88
CA ILE A 59 15.28 -3.13 13.56
C ILE A 59 16.04 -4.25 12.84
N ARG A 60 15.46 -4.77 11.76
CA ARG A 60 16.03 -5.89 11.02
C ARG A 60 17.47 -5.64 10.58
N THR A 61 17.75 -4.48 10.00
CA THR A 61 19.07 -4.11 9.46
C THR A 61 20.15 -4.01 10.53
N GLU A 62 19.79 -3.63 11.76
CA GLU A 62 20.69 -3.67 12.91
C GLU A 62 21.02 -5.10 13.30
N ILE A 63 20.02 -5.98 13.40
CA ILE A 63 20.26 -7.40 13.70
C ILE A 63 21.09 -8.06 12.58
N SER A 64 20.80 -7.78 11.30
CA SER A 64 21.62 -8.26 10.18
C SER A 64 23.07 -7.77 10.30
N THR A 65 23.30 -6.54 10.79
CA THR A 65 24.64 -6.00 11.09
C THR A 65 25.34 -6.83 12.18
N LEU A 66 24.65 -7.15 13.28
CA LEU A 66 25.20 -8.00 14.35
C LEU A 66 25.57 -9.39 13.84
N ILE A 67 24.69 -10.01 13.04
CA ILE A 67 24.95 -11.31 12.40
C ILE A 67 26.19 -11.21 11.50
N GLY A 68 26.27 -10.14 10.72
CA GLY A 68 27.37 -9.90 9.81
C GLY A 68 28.71 -9.75 10.53
N LEU A 69 28.75 -8.96 11.62
CA LEU A 69 29.92 -8.76 12.44
C LEU A 69 30.36 -10.05 13.16
N THR A 70 29.40 -10.79 13.72
CA THR A 70 29.66 -12.06 14.40
C THR A 70 30.28 -13.10 13.45
N CYS A 71 29.82 -13.14 12.19
CA CYS A 71 30.34 -14.06 11.18
C CYS A 71 31.72 -13.69 10.61
N LYS A 72 32.33 -12.56 11.02
CA LYS A 72 33.73 -12.23 10.66
C LYS A 72 34.73 -13.20 11.29
N ASN A 73 34.36 -13.78 12.43
CA ASN A 73 35.19 -14.70 13.19
C ASN A 73 34.53 -16.08 13.27
N ARG A 74 35.29 -17.07 13.75
CA ARG A 74 34.72 -18.39 14.02
C ARG A 74 33.69 -18.29 15.14
N LEU A 75 32.48 -18.78 14.89
CA LEU A 75 31.40 -18.77 15.86
C LEU A 75 31.73 -19.65 17.07
N ASN A 76 31.51 -19.11 18.26
CA ASN A 76 31.47 -19.85 19.52
C ASN A 76 30.00 -19.94 19.96
N THR A 77 29.51 -21.17 20.13
CA THR A 77 28.12 -21.48 20.50
C THR A 77 27.97 -21.93 21.94
N GLU A 78 29.03 -21.85 22.74
CA GLU A 78 29.00 -22.18 24.17
C GLU A 78 28.12 -21.17 24.90
N LEU A 79 27.24 -21.66 25.78
CA LEU A 79 26.30 -20.83 26.53
C LEU A 79 27.04 -20.05 27.64
N PRO A 80 27.10 -18.71 27.60
CA PRO A 80 27.67 -17.91 28.67
C PRO A 80 26.73 -17.85 29.90
N TYR A 81 27.23 -17.34 31.02
CA TYR A 81 26.37 -17.03 32.16
C TYR A 81 25.35 -15.92 31.83
N PRO A 82 24.14 -15.93 32.43
CA PRO A 82 23.09 -14.96 32.09
C PRO A 82 23.48 -13.49 32.23
N ASP A 83 24.33 -13.15 33.20
CA ASP A 83 24.84 -11.79 33.42
C ASP A 83 25.75 -11.31 32.29
N VAL A 84 26.53 -12.23 31.70
CA VAL A 84 27.36 -11.96 30.52
C VAL A 84 26.48 -11.71 29.30
N ILE A 85 25.45 -12.53 29.08
CA ILE A 85 24.49 -12.34 27.97
C ILE A 85 23.75 -11.01 28.14
N GLN A 86 23.29 -10.68 29.35
CA GLN A 86 22.65 -9.39 29.63
C GLN A 86 23.59 -8.22 29.35
N ASN A 87 24.87 -8.34 29.70
CA ASN A 87 25.85 -7.30 29.38
C ASN A 87 26.03 -7.11 27.87
N TYR A 88 26.04 -8.19 27.09
CA TYR A 88 26.06 -8.11 25.64
C TYR A 88 24.84 -7.37 25.11
N ILE A 89 23.63 -7.72 25.56
CA ILE A 89 22.38 -7.07 25.14
C ILE A 89 22.41 -5.56 25.45
N ASP A 90 22.71 -5.19 26.70
CA ASP A 90 22.70 -3.78 27.13
C ASP A 90 23.73 -2.94 26.36
N ARG A 91 24.91 -3.53 26.10
CA ARG A 91 25.97 -2.87 25.34
C ARG A 91 25.61 -2.73 23.87
N THR A 92 24.98 -3.74 23.29
CA THR A 92 24.47 -3.71 21.91
C THR A 92 23.41 -2.64 21.72
N ASP A 93 22.41 -2.58 22.59
CA ASP A 93 21.37 -1.54 22.53
C ASP A 93 22.01 -0.14 22.64
N THR A 94 22.99 0.04 23.53
CA THR A 94 23.72 1.31 23.69
C THR A 94 24.52 1.69 22.44
N LEU A 95 25.27 0.74 21.86
CA LEU A 95 26.14 1.00 20.72
C LEU A 95 25.33 1.26 19.44
N LEU A 96 24.20 0.58 19.24
CA LEU A 96 23.33 0.82 18.09
C LEU A 96 22.61 2.17 18.16
N ASP A 97 22.15 2.60 19.35
CA ASP A 97 21.66 3.97 19.55
C ASP A 97 22.76 5.01 19.27
N GLU A 98 23.97 4.81 19.80
CA GLU A 98 25.11 5.69 19.51
C GLU A 98 25.41 5.75 18.01
N LEU A 99 25.32 4.61 17.30
CA LEU A 99 25.55 4.51 15.87
C LEU A 99 24.49 5.25 15.04
N HIS A 100 23.21 5.15 15.43
CA HIS A 100 22.13 5.94 14.83
C HIS A 100 22.37 7.43 15.02
N GLN A 101 22.73 7.87 16.24
CA GLN A 101 23.05 9.27 16.54
C GLN A 101 24.25 9.78 15.72
N SER A 102 25.27 8.96 15.52
CA SER A 102 26.43 9.28 14.66
C SER A 102 26.02 9.47 13.20
N MET A 103 25.14 8.60 12.67
CA MET A 103 24.66 8.71 11.30
C MET A 103 23.79 9.95 11.07
N MET A 104 23.07 10.42 12.09
CA MET A 104 22.29 11.67 12.03
C MET A 104 23.15 12.94 12.14
N ALA A 105 24.42 12.85 12.54
CA ALA A 105 25.26 14.01 12.79
C ALA A 105 25.48 14.91 11.54
N PRO A 106 25.74 14.39 10.32
CA PRO A 106 25.85 15.20 9.12
C PRO A 106 24.58 15.99 8.79
N ALA A 107 23.39 15.42 9.08
CA ALA A 107 22.11 16.11 8.91
C ALA A 107 22.02 17.31 9.86
N ARG A 108 22.39 17.13 11.14
CA ARG A 108 22.39 18.21 12.15
C ARG A 108 23.35 19.35 11.80
N ILE A 109 24.49 19.05 11.18
CA ILE A 109 25.45 20.04 10.68
C ILE A 109 24.89 20.77 9.44
N SER A 110 24.17 20.05 8.58
CA SER A 110 23.58 20.63 7.37
C SER A 110 22.48 21.66 7.67
N PHE A 111 21.78 21.55 8.81
CA PHE A 111 20.78 22.54 9.28
C PHE A 111 21.39 23.72 10.07
N ASN A 112 22.68 24.01 9.91
CA ASN A 112 23.28 25.22 10.48
C ASN A 112 22.66 26.49 9.84
N PRO A 113 22.30 27.53 10.62
CA PRO A 113 21.79 28.80 10.14
C PRO A 113 22.45 29.37 8.87
N GLU A 114 23.78 29.27 8.74
CA GLU A 114 24.53 29.78 7.57
C GLU A 114 24.14 29.08 6.25
N ASN A 115 23.81 27.78 6.27
CA ASN A 115 23.37 27.05 5.08
C ASN A 115 21.90 27.33 4.75
N LEU A 116 21.10 27.75 5.74
CA LEU A 116 19.68 28.07 5.59
C LEU A 116 19.46 29.46 4.95
N GLU A 117 20.50 30.29 4.86
CA GLU A 117 20.46 31.57 4.14
C GLU A 117 20.52 31.40 2.61
N ASP A 118 21.02 30.26 2.11
CA ASP A 118 20.94 29.91 0.69
C ASP A 118 19.57 29.29 0.35
N LEU A 119 18.74 30.08 -0.35
CA LEU A 119 17.40 29.66 -0.81
C LEU A 119 17.42 28.44 -1.75
N ASN A 120 18.56 28.09 -2.34
CA ASN A 120 18.72 26.90 -3.19
C ASN A 120 19.29 25.69 -2.45
N PHE A 121 19.69 25.84 -1.18
CA PHE A 121 20.22 24.74 -0.38
C PHE A 121 19.09 23.80 0.04
N ASN A 122 19.11 22.59 -0.52
CA ASN A 122 18.24 21.50 -0.08
C ASN A 122 19.10 20.36 0.52
N PRO A 123 19.20 20.25 1.86
CA PRO A 123 20.03 19.23 2.51
C PRO A 123 19.52 17.80 2.24
N PHE A 124 18.23 17.66 1.92
CA PHE A 124 17.58 16.39 1.64
C PHE A 124 17.98 15.78 0.29
N LYS A 125 18.69 16.53 -0.57
CA LYS A 125 19.30 16.02 -1.81
C LYS A 125 20.71 15.47 -1.63
N ASN A 126 21.29 15.60 -0.44
CA ASN A 126 22.62 15.11 -0.13
C ASN A 126 22.57 13.61 0.22
N GLY A 127 23.37 12.81 -0.46
CA GLY A 127 23.53 11.37 -0.24
C GLY A 127 23.97 11.01 1.17
N LEU A 128 24.70 11.88 1.86
CA LEU A 128 25.02 11.69 3.28
C LEU A 128 23.76 11.80 4.18
N PHE A 129 22.82 12.67 3.85
CA PHE A 129 21.54 12.76 4.54
C PHE A 129 20.69 11.50 4.27
N LEU A 130 20.77 10.97 3.05
CA LEU A 130 20.00 9.79 2.63
C LEU A 130 20.49 8.46 3.24
N ARG A 131 21.67 8.40 3.86
CA ARG A 131 22.18 7.17 4.50
C ARG A 131 21.25 6.69 5.60
N GLU A 132 20.77 7.60 6.45
CA GLU A 132 19.88 7.27 7.57
C GLU A 132 18.55 6.68 7.09
N PRO A 133 17.76 7.34 6.22
CA PRO A 133 16.50 6.76 5.76
C PRO A 133 16.71 5.51 4.90
N ILE A 134 17.85 5.36 4.20
CA ILE A 134 18.14 4.10 3.46
C ILE A 134 18.38 2.92 4.42
N PHE A 135 18.97 3.16 5.60
CA PHE A 135 19.30 2.11 6.57
C PHE A 135 18.19 1.85 7.60
N TYR A 136 17.52 2.91 8.06
CA TYR A 136 16.57 2.90 9.18
C TYR A 136 15.10 3.02 8.76
N SER A 137 14.77 3.23 7.47
CA SER A 137 13.36 3.21 7.05
C SER A 137 12.71 1.85 7.30
N GLY A 138 11.42 1.89 7.64
CA GLY A 138 10.59 0.71 7.83
C GLY A 138 10.52 -0.21 6.60
N GLU A 139 10.06 -1.43 6.81
CA GLU A 139 10.01 -2.46 5.79
C GLU A 139 8.84 -2.21 4.82
N GLY A 140 9.15 -1.83 3.58
CA GLY A 140 8.13 -1.67 2.52
C GLY A 140 7.65 -2.99 1.88
N VAL A 141 8.05 -4.15 2.42
CA VAL A 141 7.82 -5.47 1.81
C VAL A 141 7.53 -6.53 2.86
N TYR A 142 6.50 -7.36 2.65
CA TYR A 142 6.22 -8.49 3.53
C TYR A 142 7.01 -9.75 3.13
N GLN A 143 7.36 -10.57 4.13
CA GLN A 143 8.10 -11.83 3.93
C GLN A 143 7.44 -12.74 2.89
N SER A 144 6.12 -12.89 2.97
CA SER A 144 5.32 -13.69 2.04
C SER A 144 5.42 -13.19 0.60
N GLN A 145 5.55 -11.88 0.37
CA GLN A 145 5.70 -11.33 -0.98
C GLN A 145 7.02 -11.76 -1.62
N TYR A 146 8.14 -11.73 -0.89
CA TYR A 146 9.41 -12.23 -1.43
C TYR A 146 9.34 -13.71 -1.82
N ARG A 147 8.77 -14.54 -0.94
CA ARG A 147 8.55 -15.97 -1.18
C ARG A 147 7.67 -16.21 -2.41
N ASP A 148 6.54 -15.52 -2.50
CA ASP A 148 5.55 -15.73 -3.55
C ASP A 148 6.04 -15.18 -4.89
N PHE A 149 6.69 -14.01 -4.89
CA PHE A 149 7.16 -13.37 -6.11
C PHE A 149 8.44 -14.01 -6.66
N PHE A 150 9.23 -14.69 -5.81
CA PHE A 150 10.36 -15.50 -6.29
C PHE A 150 9.89 -16.50 -7.34
N LYS A 151 8.77 -17.19 -7.10
CA LYS A 151 8.19 -18.13 -8.07
C LYS A 151 7.88 -17.44 -9.40
N LEU A 152 7.15 -16.32 -9.34
CA LEU A 152 6.71 -15.58 -10.52
C LEU A 152 7.88 -14.97 -11.31
N LYS A 153 8.89 -14.47 -10.61
CA LYS A 153 10.05 -13.79 -11.17
C LYS A 153 10.97 -14.75 -11.92
N TYR A 154 11.20 -15.94 -11.36
CA TYR A 154 12.16 -16.88 -11.89
C TYR A 154 11.53 -18.07 -12.62
N GLN A 155 10.20 -18.22 -12.70
CA GLN A 155 9.55 -19.39 -13.32
C GLN A 155 10.08 -19.76 -14.72
N LYS A 156 10.52 -18.77 -15.52
CA LYS A 156 11.08 -19.00 -16.85
C LYS A 156 12.54 -19.53 -16.83
N ASP A 157 13.18 -19.46 -15.67
CA ASP A 157 14.55 -19.90 -15.40
C ASP A 157 14.61 -21.27 -14.68
N ASP A 158 13.48 -21.96 -14.46
CA ASP A 158 13.41 -23.19 -13.66
C ASP A 158 14.35 -24.30 -14.15
N SER A 159 14.49 -24.45 -15.48
CA SER A 159 15.43 -25.40 -16.08
C SER A 159 16.88 -25.08 -15.72
N TRP A 160 17.25 -23.79 -15.68
CA TRP A 160 18.59 -23.36 -15.28
C TRP A 160 18.86 -23.70 -13.82
N PHE A 161 17.86 -23.52 -12.93
CA PHE A 161 17.97 -23.91 -11.53
C PHE A 161 18.15 -25.42 -11.38
N GLN A 162 17.36 -26.21 -12.10
CA GLN A 162 17.46 -27.67 -12.04
C GLN A 162 18.83 -28.16 -12.51
N GLU A 163 19.33 -27.66 -13.64
CA GLU A 163 20.61 -28.06 -14.24
C GLU A 163 21.83 -27.57 -13.44
N THR A 164 21.77 -26.34 -12.92
CA THR A 164 22.94 -25.67 -12.31
C THR A 164 22.98 -25.79 -10.79
N LYS A 165 21.81 -25.85 -10.15
CA LYS A 165 21.67 -25.85 -8.68
C LYS A 165 21.13 -27.18 -8.13
N GLY A 166 20.59 -28.05 -8.98
CA GLY A 166 20.11 -29.38 -8.58
C GLY A 166 18.72 -29.38 -7.94
N PHE A 167 17.96 -28.29 -8.08
CA PHE A 167 16.60 -28.16 -7.55
C PHE A 167 15.75 -27.26 -8.43
N THR A 168 14.44 -27.41 -8.38
CA THR A 168 13.48 -26.50 -9.02
C THR A 168 13.12 -25.33 -8.12
N ILE A 169 12.56 -24.27 -8.69
CA ILE A 169 12.05 -23.10 -7.98
C ILE A 169 10.96 -23.49 -6.97
N GLN A 170 10.10 -24.44 -7.32
CA GLN A 170 9.08 -24.94 -6.42
C GLN A 170 9.71 -25.62 -5.20
N GLN A 171 10.70 -26.49 -5.41
CA GLN A 171 11.42 -27.17 -4.32
C GLN A 171 12.15 -26.18 -3.42
N ALA A 172 12.83 -25.17 -4.00
CA ALA A 172 13.49 -24.13 -3.23
C ALA A 172 12.51 -23.37 -2.31
N THR A 173 11.32 -23.06 -2.84
CA THR A 173 10.29 -22.36 -2.08
C THR A 173 9.75 -23.21 -0.93
N GLU A 174 9.47 -24.49 -1.18
CA GLU A 174 8.96 -25.43 -0.17
C GLU A 174 9.97 -25.69 0.95
N VAL A 175 11.26 -25.86 0.60
CA VAL A 175 12.34 -26.00 1.60
C VAL A 175 12.43 -24.75 2.48
N ILE A 176 12.45 -23.55 1.90
CA ILE A 176 12.58 -22.30 2.67
C ILE A 176 11.35 -22.04 3.54
N ALA A 177 10.14 -22.27 3.02
CA ALA A 177 8.91 -22.16 3.82
C ALA A 177 8.89 -23.15 5.00
N SER A 178 9.49 -24.34 4.81
CA SER A 178 9.60 -25.36 5.87
C SER A 178 10.59 -24.96 6.97
N ILE A 179 11.67 -24.26 6.63
CA ILE A 179 12.59 -23.69 7.64
C ILE A 179 11.85 -22.70 8.55
N GLN A 180 11.07 -21.78 7.95
CA GLN A 180 10.26 -20.82 8.71
C GLN A 180 9.25 -21.53 9.62
N SER A 181 8.53 -22.52 9.09
CA SER A 181 7.53 -23.28 9.85
C SER A 181 8.16 -24.06 11.01
N LEU A 182 9.29 -24.71 10.76
CA LEU A 182 10.06 -25.43 11.79
C LEU A 182 10.54 -24.48 12.89
N GLN A 183 11.08 -23.32 12.51
CA GLN A 183 11.54 -22.32 13.46
C GLN A 183 10.39 -21.79 14.33
N ASN A 184 9.22 -21.50 13.77
CA ASN A 184 8.04 -21.10 14.56
C ASN A 184 7.66 -22.16 15.60
N VAL A 185 7.70 -23.45 15.25
CA VAL A 185 7.47 -24.55 16.20
C VAL A 185 8.54 -24.57 17.29
N LYS A 186 9.82 -24.44 16.91
CA LYS A 186 10.92 -24.47 17.87
C LYS A 186 10.90 -23.27 18.82
N ILE A 187 10.59 -22.06 18.34
CA ILE A 187 10.44 -20.86 19.18
C ILE A 187 9.38 -21.08 20.25
N ASN A 188 8.22 -21.64 19.89
CA ASN A 188 7.16 -21.93 20.87
C ASN A 188 7.62 -22.95 21.92
N TYR A 189 8.30 -24.02 21.50
CA TYR A 189 8.83 -25.04 22.41
C TYR A 189 9.89 -24.46 23.38
N VAL A 190 10.83 -23.68 22.85
CA VAL A 190 11.89 -23.07 23.65
C VAL A 190 11.33 -21.99 24.58
N ALA A 191 10.37 -21.17 24.13
CA ALA A 191 9.72 -20.18 24.99
C ALA A 191 9.04 -20.82 26.21
N LEU A 192 8.42 -21.99 26.04
CA LEU A 192 7.85 -22.77 27.15
C LEU A 192 8.94 -23.30 28.10
N SER A 193 10.09 -23.73 27.57
CA SER A 193 11.18 -24.25 28.40
C SER A 193 11.78 -23.17 29.32
N LEU A 194 11.82 -21.91 28.87
CA LEU A 194 12.28 -20.78 29.70
C LEU A 194 11.40 -20.56 30.96
N VAL A 195 10.11 -20.87 30.89
CA VAL A 195 9.20 -20.77 32.03
C VAL A 195 9.46 -21.86 33.07
N ILE A 196 9.94 -23.02 32.62
CA ILE A 196 10.13 -24.22 33.45
C ILE A 196 11.55 -24.25 34.06
N ASN A 197 12.54 -23.83 33.29
CA ASN A 197 13.95 -23.94 33.64
C ASN A 197 14.43 -22.77 34.51
N LYS A 198 15.51 -22.99 35.26
CA LYS A 198 16.19 -21.92 36.01
C LYS A 198 16.88 -20.96 35.04
N LEU A 199 17.12 -19.73 35.50
CA LEU A 199 17.71 -18.65 34.69
C LEU A 199 19.07 -19.05 34.07
N GLU A 200 19.88 -19.84 34.78
CA GLU A 200 21.20 -20.31 34.32
C GLU A 200 21.12 -21.31 33.16
N GLN A 201 19.92 -21.79 32.84
CA GLN A 201 19.65 -22.76 31.77
C GLN A 201 18.84 -22.13 30.63
N TRP A 202 18.62 -20.82 30.66
CA TRP A 202 17.90 -20.12 29.60
C TRP A 202 18.77 -20.06 28.35
N ASP A 203 18.31 -20.73 27.29
CA ASP A 203 18.98 -20.76 26.00
C ASP A 203 17.93 -20.65 24.88
N LEU A 204 18.03 -19.59 24.10
CA LEU A 204 17.17 -19.33 22.93
C LEU A 204 17.81 -19.79 21.62
N LEU A 205 19.12 -20.03 21.57
CA LEU A 205 19.83 -20.39 20.35
C LEU A 205 19.28 -21.65 19.67
N PRO A 206 18.86 -22.72 20.39
CA PRO A 206 18.27 -23.90 19.77
C PRO A 206 17.03 -23.61 18.90
N ALA A 207 16.30 -22.53 19.18
CA ALA A 207 15.14 -22.14 18.36
C ALA A 207 15.54 -21.72 16.93
N TYR A 208 16.81 -21.34 16.74
CA TYR A 208 17.36 -20.85 15.49
C TYR A 208 18.21 -21.88 14.74
N LYS A 209 18.37 -23.07 15.32
CA LYS A 209 19.11 -24.18 14.72
C LYS A 209 18.20 -25.17 13.99
N PHE A 210 18.72 -25.78 12.92
CA PHE A 210 18.08 -26.89 12.25
C PHE A 210 19.09 -27.81 11.55
N THR A 211 18.63 -29.01 11.20
CA THR A 211 19.38 -29.94 10.35
C THR A 211 18.68 -30.15 9.01
N ILE A 212 19.41 -30.66 8.02
CA ILE A 212 18.82 -31.00 6.72
C ILE A 212 17.74 -32.05 6.85
N ALA A 213 17.93 -33.05 7.74
CA ALA A 213 16.95 -34.09 7.97
C ALA A 213 15.61 -33.56 8.52
N GLU A 214 15.66 -32.58 9.44
CA GLU A 214 14.46 -31.93 9.96
C GLU A 214 13.71 -31.18 8.85
N VAL A 215 14.44 -30.41 8.04
CA VAL A 215 13.85 -29.61 6.94
C VAL A 215 13.32 -30.51 5.83
N SER A 216 14.06 -31.54 5.43
CA SER A 216 13.68 -32.54 4.42
C SER A 216 12.39 -33.24 4.81
N LYS A 217 12.28 -33.66 6.07
CA LYS A 217 11.06 -34.25 6.62
C LYS A 217 9.89 -33.27 6.66
N ALA A 218 10.12 -32.03 7.08
CA ALA A 218 9.08 -31.01 7.16
C ALA A 218 8.56 -30.60 5.77
N ALA A 219 9.46 -30.47 4.79
CA ALA A 219 9.16 -30.12 3.41
C ALA A 219 8.61 -31.29 2.59
N ASN A 220 8.81 -32.53 3.05
CA ASN A 220 8.56 -33.74 2.28
C ASN A 220 9.32 -33.75 0.94
N ILE A 221 10.62 -33.39 0.99
CA ILE A 221 11.55 -33.31 -0.14
C ILE A 221 12.78 -34.16 0.17
N GLU A 222 13.37 -34.80 -0.84
CA GLU A 222 14.59 -35.61 -0.70
C GLU A 222 15.73 -34.83 -0.04
N THR A 223 16.54 -35.55 0.74
CA THR A 223 17.61 -34.94 1.56
C THR A 223 18.67 -34.28 0.69
N GLU A 224 18.98 -34.84 -0.47
CA GLU A 224 19.94 -34.33 -1.45
C GLU A 224 19.48 -32.97 -2.04
N ILE A 225 18.21 -32.87 -2.40
CA ILE A 225 17.61 -31.63 -2.91
C ILE A 225 17.57 -30.58 -1.79
N THR A 226 17.16 -30.99 -0.60
CA THR A 226 17.12 -30.11 0.59
C THR A 226 18.50 -29.56 0.91
N TYR A 227 19.53 -30.41 0.87
CA TYR A 227 20.94 -30.03 1.02
C TYR A 227 21.33 -28.98 -0.03
N ALA A 228 21.03 -29.22 -1.31
CA ALA A 228 21.40 -28.33 -2.41
C ALA A 228 20.77 -26.93 -2.28
N VAL A 229 19.50 -26.86 -1.84
CA VAL A 229 18.83 -25.59 -1.55
C VAL A 229 19.50 -24.87 -0.39
N ILE A 230 19.67 -25.53 0.75
CA ILE A 230 20.24 -24.91 1.96
C ILE A 230 21.65 -24.39 1.69
N GLU A 231 22.52 -25.20 1.09
CA GLU A 231 23.90 -24.82 0.81
C GLU A 231 24.01 -23.68 -0.20
N SER A 232 23.02 -23.51 -1.09
CA SER A 232 22.98 -22.35 -2.00
C SER A 232 22.83 -21.01 -1.27
N PHE A 233 22.36 -21.02 -0.02
CA PHE A 233 22.21 -19.84 0.84
C PHE A 233 23.22 -19.81 2.00
N VAL A 234 24.28 -20.63 1.93
CA VAL A 234 25.43 -20.60 2.85
C VAL A 234 26.60 -19.86 2.21
N SER A 235 27.21 -18.92 2.93
CA SER A 235 28.35 -18.13 2.44
C SER A 235 29.66 -18.93 2.55
N THR A 236 30.51 -18.84 1.53
CA THR A 236 31.93 -19.24 1.61
C THR A 236 32.73 -18.14 2.32
N THR A 237 33.57 -18.51 3.28
CA THR A 237 34.26 -17.59 4.21
C THR A 237 35.41 -16.78 3.59
N GLU A 238 35.58 -16.80 2.27
CA GLU A 238 36.85 -16.44 1.64
C GLU A 238 37.09 -14.92 1.47
N SER A 239 36.12 -14.04 1.72
CA SER A 239 36.30 -12.58 1.65
C SER A 239 35.26 -11.79 2.43
N TYR A 240 35.36 -11.76 3.76
CA TYR A 240 34.42 -11.02 4.62
C TYR A 240 34.82 -9.53 4.79
N ASN A 241 34.55 -8.72 3.77
CA ASN A 241 34.84 -7.27 3.78
C ASN A 241 33.63 -6.44 4.28
N PHE A 242 33.29 -6.58 5.55
CA PHE A 242 32.24 -5.81 6.23
C PHE A 242 32.84 -4.97 7.36
N ASN A 243 33.20 -3.72 7.05
CA ASN A 243 33.97 -2.82 7.91
C ASN A 243 33.26 -1.47 8.18
N SER A 244 32.15 -1.19 7.51
CA SER A 244 31.20 -0.12 7.84
C SER A 244 29.76 -0.56 7.59
N LEU A 245 28.77 0.18 8.11
CA LEU A 245 27.35 -0.14 7.92
C LEU A 245 26.91 -0.20 6.45
N ASP A 246 27.54 0.60 5.62
CA ASP A 246 27.23 0.74 4.19
C ASP A 246 28.05 -0.22 3.30
N ASP A 247 28.92 -1.05 3.88
CA ASP A 247 29.52 -2.19 3.20
C ASP A 247 28.48 -3.27 2.90
N PHE A 248 28.75 -4.07 1.86
CA PHE A 248 27.94 -5.26 1.59
C PHE A 248 28.15 -6.29 2.70
N ASN A 249 27.10 -6.58 3.46
CA ASN A 249 27.09 -7.70 4.39
C ASN A 249 26.75 -9.01 3.64
N PRO A 250 27.70 -9.96 3.50
CA PRO A 250 27.45 -11.22 2.80
C PRO A 250 26.30 -12.04 3.38
N LYS A 251 26.02 -11.88 4.67
CA LYS A 251 24.91 -12.60 5.35
C LYS A 251 23.54 -12.14 4.89
N ASN A 252 23.40 -10.98 4.27
CA ASN A 252 22.13 -10.57 3.67
C ASN A 252 21.80 -11.38 2.41
N ALA A 253 22.81 -11.86 1.67
CA ALA A 253 22.62 -12.68 0.46
C ALA A 253 22.70 -14.19 0.74
N TYR A 254 23.43 -14.57 1.80
CA TYR A 254 23.66 -15.94 2.22
C TYR A 254 23.47 -16.08 3.75
N PRO A 255 22.21 -15.98 4.22
CA PRO A 255 21.89 -15.83 5.64
C PRO A 255 22.03 -17.11 6.45
N ILE A 256 22.08 -18.27 5.80
CA ILE A 256 22.27 -19.54 6.50
C ILE A 256 23.74 -19.67 6.91
N ILE A 257 23.95 -20.07 8.16
CA ILE A 257 25.27 -20.26 8.74
C ILE A 257 25.45 -21.76 9.01
N LYS A 258 26.50 -22.35 8.45
CA LYS A 258 26.86 -23.74 8.71
C LYS A 258 27.62 -23.85 10.04
N LEU A 259 27.18 -24.74 10.90
CA LEU A 259 27.81 -25.09 12.17
C LEU A 259 28.54 -26.44 12.04
N PRO A 260 29.33 -26.86 13.05
CA PRO A 260 29.79 -28.24 13.16
C PRO A 260 28.63 -29.25 13.19
N ASP A 261 28.94 -30.53 13.02
CA ASP A 261 27.99 -31.65 13.18
C ASP A 261 26.74 -31.61 12.27
N GLU A 262 26.89 -31.04 11.07
CA GLU A 262 25.81 -30.91 10.07
C GLU A 262 24.58 -30.11 10.56
N GLU A 263 24.78 -29.24 11.55
CA GLU A 263 23.80 -28.25 11.98
C GLU A 263 23.91 -26.94 11.16
N TYR A 264 22.78 -26.25 11.05
CA TYR A 264 22.65 -24.95 10.42
C TYR A 264 21.97 -23.98 11.38
N LEU A 265 22.30 -22.70 11.23
CA LEU A 265 21.78 -21.60 12.03
C LEU A 265 21.19 -20.53 11.12
N LEU A 266 19.97 -20.10 11.43
CA LEU A 266 19.28 -19.00 10.77
C LEU A 266 18.58 -18.13 11.82
N PHE A 267 18.99 -16.88 11.93
CA PHE A 267 18.41 -15.94 12.89
C PHE A 267 17.16 -15.22 12.38
N GLN A 268 17.09 -14.90 11.09
CA GLN A 268 16.03 -14.07 10.50
C GLN A 268 15.45 -14.74 9.24
N ASN A 269 14.19 -15.17 9.31
CA ASN A 269 13.46 -15.69 8.14
C ASN A 269 13.31 -14.65 7.04
N TYR A 270 13.12 -13.37 7.42
CA TYR A 270 13.00 -12.27 6.46
C TYR A 270 14.21 -12.25 5.53
N ASP A 271 15.42 -12.29 6.08
CA ASP A 271 16.65 -12.23 5.29
C ASP A 271 16.78 -13.45 4.37
N LEU A 272 16.31 -14.63 4.79
CA LEU A 272 16.29 -15.82 3.92
C LEU A 272 15.31 -15.69 2.74
N VAL A 273 14.09 -15.21 2.96
CA VAL A 273 13.14 -15.02 1.85
C VAL A 273 13.54 -13.84 0.96
N GLN A 274 14.14 -12.79 1.53
CA GLN A 274 14.72 -11.70 0.75
C GLN A 274 15.89 -12.22 -0.11
N ALA A 275 16.79 -13.02 0.47
CA ALA A 275 17.87 -13.68 -0.27
C ALA A 275 17.33 -14.61 -1.37
N LEU A 276 16.27 -15.36 -1.09
CA LEU A 276 15.59 -16.18 -2.11
C LEU A 276 15.13 -15.34 -3.30
N TYR A 277 14.56 -14.17 -3.06
CA TYR A 277 14.07 -13.29 -4.12
C TYR A 277 15.18 -12.51 -4.86
N GLU A 278 16.27 -12.16 -4.15
CA GLU A 278 17.29 -11.25 -4.65
C GLU A 278 18.58 -11.94 -5.11
N THR A 279 19.08 -12.93 -4.37
CA THR A 279 20.37 -13.59 -4.62
C THR A 279 20.43 -14.32 -5.97
N PRO A 280 19.38 -15.02 -6.45
CA PRO A 280 19.46 -15.74 -7.72
C PRO A 280 19.72 -14.87 -8.94
N PHE A 281 19.35 -13.58 -8.89
CA PHE A 281 19.73 -12.63 -9.93
C PHE A 281 21.24 -12.62 -10.18
N PHE A 282 22.05 -12.68 -9.12
CA PHE A 282 23.50 -12.68 -9.24
C PHE A 282 24.02 -14.00 -9.81
N TRP A 283 23.44 -15.14 -9.41
CA TRP A 283 23.83 -16.45 -9.96
C TRP A 283 23.60 -16.53 -11.47
N LEU A 284 22.42 -16.10 -11.92
CA LEU A 284 22.05 -16.07 -13.34
C LEU A 284 22.90 -15.04 -14.11
N ASN A 285 23.22 -13.91 -13.48
CA ASN A 285 24.05 -12.89 -14.10
C ASN A 285 25.52 -13.31 -14.19
N ASP A 286 26.03 -14.12 -13.27
CA ASP A 286 27.42 -14.63 -13.31
C ASP A 286 27.60 -15.68 -14.41
N ASP A 287 26.54 -16.40 -14.77
CA ASP A 287 26.51 -17.21 -15.99
C ASP A 287 26.47 -16.32 -17.24
N LYS A 288 27.65 -16.08 -17.81
CA LYS A 288 27.80 -15.24 -19.02
C LYS A 288 26.98 -15.72 -20.21
N LYS A 289 26.68 -17.03 -20.32
CA LYS A 289 25.90 -17.58 -21.44
C LYS A 289 24.40 -17.34 -21.22
N TYR A 290 23.94 -17.47 -19.98
CA TYR A 290 22.52 -17.34 -19.65
C TYR A 290 22.08 -15.90 -19.36
N ARG A 291 23.02 -15.02 -18.98
CA ARG A 291 22.76 -13.62 -18.62
C ARG A 291 21.80 -12.88 -19.56
N PRO A 292 21.90 -12.93 -20.91
CA PRO A 292 20.96 -12.22 -21.79
C PRO A 292 19.52 -12.68 -21.60
N THR A 293 19.31 -13.99 -21.49
CA THR A 293 18.00 -14.61 -21.23
C THR A 293 17.45 -14.18 -19.87
N ALA A 294 18.27 -14.24 -18.81
CA ALA A 294 17.88 -13.81 -17.47
C ALA A 294 17.50 -12.31 -17.40
N MET A 295 18.20 -11.43 -18.12
CA MET A 295 17.85 -10.01 -18.18
C MET A 295 16.51 -9.77 -18.88
N GLN A 296 16.23 -10.53 -19.96
CA GLN A 296 14.94 -10.47 -20.64
C GLN A 296 13.80 -10.95 -19.72
N HIS A 297 13.95 -12.11 -19.08
CA HIS A 297 12.94 -12.65 -18.16
C HIS A 297 12.64 -11.69 -17.00
N ARG A 298 13.66 -10.99 -16.49
CA ARG A 298 13.49 -9.98 -15.44
C ARG A 298 12.67 -8.77 -15.89
N GLY A 299 12.84 -8.33 -17.15
CA GLY A 299 12.00 -7.29 -17.75
C GLY A 299 10.55 -7.75 -17.88
N ASP A 300 10.36 -8.92 -18.50
CA ASP A 300 9.05 -9.55 -18.69
C ASP A 300 8.29 -9.72 -17.36
N PHE A 301 8.98 -10.08 -16.28
CA PHE A 301 8.38 -10.21 -14.95
C PHE A 301 7.74 -8.90 -14.49
N ALA A 302 8.43 -7.76 -14.63
CA ALA A 302 7.92 -6.48 -14.16
C ALA A 302 6.61 -6.08 -14.88
N GLU A 303 6.58 -6.24 -16.20
CA GLU A 303 5.42 -5.96 -17.04
C GLU A 303 4.26 -6.93 -16.78
N SER A 304 4.55 -8.23 -16.77
CA SER A 304 3.51 -9.26 -16.58
C SER A 304 2.94 -9.22 -15.16
N PHE A 305 3.78 -9.06 -14.14
CA PHE A 305 3.32 -8.96 -12.75
C PHE A 305 2.38 -7.78 -12.55
N THR A 306 2.77 -6.59 -13.01
CA THR A 306 1.95 -5.37 -12.86
C THR A 306 0.63 -5.48 -13.62
N THR A 307 0.66 -6.08 -14.82
CA THR A 307 -0.54 -6.39 -15.61
C THR A 307 -1.49 -7.29 -14.85
N GLU A 308 -1.02 -8.44 -14.33
CA GLU A 308 -1.86 -9.39 -13.60
C GLU A 308 -2.44 -8.78 -12.33
N ARG A 309 -1.68 -7.93 -11.60
CA ARG A 309 -2.19 -7.19 -10.44
C ARG A 309 -3.31 -6.23 -10.81
N LEU A 310 -3.15 -5.46 -11.89
CA LEU A 310 -4.18 -4.52 -12.32
C LEU A 310 -5.44 -5.24 -12.85
N LYS A 311 -5.30 -6.41 -13.47
CA LYS A 311 -6.44 -7.24 -13.91
C LYS A 311 -7.31 -7.73 -12.74
N LEU A 312 -6.74 -7.98 -11.57
CA LEU A 312 -7.51 -8.31 -10.36
C LEU A 312 -8.51 -7.21 -9.97
N VAL A 313 -8.23 -5.96 -10.35
CA VAL A 313 -9.07 -4.79 -10.04
C VAL A 313 -9.97 -4.45 -11.22
N PHE A 314 -9.41 -4.31 -12.42
CA PHE A 314 -10.11 -3.73 -13.58
C PHE A 314 -10.70 -4.77 -14.54
N GLY A 315 -10.28 -6.04 -14.44
CA GLY A 315 -10.62 -7.12 -15.35
C GLY A 315 -9.76 -7.13 -16.63
N GLU A 316 -9.75 -8.28 -17.30
CA GLU A 316 -8.95 -8.55 -18.51
C GLU A 316 -9.23 -7.57 -19.66
N GLU A 317 -10.50 -7.19 -19.86
CA GLU A 317 -10.92 -6.36 -21.01
C GLU A 317 -10.45 -4.90 -20.92
N ARG A 318 -9.92 -4.49 -19.77
CA ARG A 318 -9.57 -3.09 -19.47
C ARG A 318 -8.09 -2.86 -19.25
N VAL A 319 -7.29 -3.93 -19.26
CA VAL A 319 -5.86 -3.88 -18.99
C VAL A 319 -5.12 -4.42 -20.21
N PHE A 320 -4.34 -3.56 -20.84
CA PHE A 320 -3.65 -3.83 -22.08
C PHE A 320 -2.15 -3.78 -21.86
N LEU A 321 -1.47 -4.86 -22.22
CA LEU A 321 -0.03 -5.03 -22.03
C LEU A 321 0.72 -4.68 -23.32
N ASN A 322 1.79 -3.90 -23.20
CA ASN A 322 2.75 -3.55 -24.25
C ASN A 322 2.09 -2.96 -25.51
N ILE A 323 1.69 -1.70 -25.39
CA ILE A 323 0.97 -0.97 -26.42
C ILE A 323 1.90 0.02 -27.11
N ASP A 324 2.18 -0.24 -28.38
CA ASP A 324 2.93 0.65 -29.24
C ASP A 324 2.05 1.80 -29.75
N ILE A 325 2.63 3.00 -29.75
CA ILE A 325 2.01 4.22 -30.25
C ILE A 325 2.68 4.63 -31.56
N TYR A 326 1.90 4.78 -32.62
CA TYR A 326 2.40 5.15 -33.96
C TYR A 326 1.74 6.43 -34.48
N THR A 327 2.51 7.35 -35.08
CA THR A 327 1.92 8.47 -35.85
C THR A 327 1.37 8.02 -37.21
N SER A 328 1.94 6.94 -37.75
CA SER A 328 1.58 6.28 -39.01
C SER A 328 2.15 4.86 -38.99
N LYS A 329 1.68 3.95 -39.87
CA LYS A 329 2.06 2.50 -39.87
C LYS A 329 3.57 2.18 -39.80
N LYS A 330 4.47 3.14 -40.03
CA LYS A 330 5.92 2.93 -39.99
C LYS A 330 6.68 3.86 -39.03
N ASN A 331 5.99 4.76 -38.31
CA ASN A 331 6.66 5.74 -37.47
C ASN A 331 6.24 5.59 -36.02
N TRP A 332 7.08 4.87 -35.26
CA TRP A 332 6.91 4.62 -33.84
C TRP A 332 7.16 5.90 -33.05
N ALA A 333 6.31 6.18 -32.07
CA ALA A 333 6.32 7.40 -31.26
C ALA A 333 6.53 7.14 -29.76
N GLY A 334 6.17 5.95 -29.27
CA GLY A 334 6.32 5.57 -27.87
C GLY A 334 5.72 4.19 -27.59
N GLU A 335 5.98 3.65 -26.41
CA GLU A 335 5.47 2.36 -25.95
C GLU A 335 4.96 2.50 -24.52
N ILE A 336 3.79 1.93 -24.25
CA ILE A 336 3.18 1.82 -22.93
C ILE A 336 3.31 0.38 -22.44
N ASP A 337 4.06 0.16 -21.37
CA ASP A 337 4.21 -1.18 -20.79
C ASP A 337 2.85 -1.74 -20.33
N VAL A 338 2.05 -0.96 -19.58
CA VAL A 338 0.67 -1.34 -19.22
C VAL A 338 -0.27 -0.14 -19.29
N LEU A 339 -1.35 -0.29 -20.07
CA LEU A 339 -2.44 0.68 -20.20
C LEU A 339 -3.69 0.12 -19.52
N VAL A 340 -4.25 0.88 -18.57
CA VAL A 340 -5.60 0.62 -18.03
C VAL A 340 -6.56 1.67 -18.53
N VAL A 341 -7.75 1.25 -18.98
CA VAL A 341 -8.85 2.16 -19.33
C VAL A 341 -10.10 1.78 -18.54
N PHE A 342 -10.60 2.68 -17.71
CA PHE A 342 -11.84 2.50 -16.94
C PHE A 342 -12.68 3.78 -17.01
N ALA A 343 -13.88 3.69 -17.59
CA ALA A 343 -14.70 4.82 -17.98
C ALA A 343 -13.91 5.88 -18.77
N ASN A 344 -13.74 7.07 -18.21
CA ASN A 344 -12.93 8.15 -18.78
C ASN A 344 -11.67 8.41 -17.94
N ARG A 345 -11.14 7.39 -17.26
CA ARG A 345 -9.85 7.41 -16.56
C ARG A 345 -8.89 6.45 -17.24
N ALA A 346 -7.60 6.81 -17.25
CA ALA A 346 -6.55 5.91 -17.68
C ALA A 346 -5.41 5.84 -16.66
N ILE A 347 -4.77 4.68 -16.60
CA ILE A 347 -3.47 4.50 -15.94
C ILE A 347 -2.46 4.16 -17.03
N ILE A 348 -1.36 4.89 -17.08
CA ILE A 348 -0.24 4.61 -17.98
C ILE A 348 0.94 4.23 -17.11
N LEU A 349 1.24 2.94 -17.06
CA LEU A 349 2.27 2.38 -16.22
C LEU A 349 3.51 2.07 -17.05
N GLN A 350 4.66 2.44 -16.49
CA GLN A 350 5.99 2.16 -17.01
C GLN A 350 6.78 1.43 -15.93
N ALA A 351 7.20 0.20 -16.22
CA ALA A 351 7.88 -0.68 -15.29
C ALA A 351 9.40 -0.68 -15.55
N LYS A 352 10.22 -0.66 -14.49
CA LYS A 352 11.68 -0.75 -14.57
C LYS A 352 12.22 -1.75 -13.55
N SER A 353 13.37 -2.34 -13.83
CA SER A 353 14.03 -3.33 -12.96
C SER A 353 15.34 -2.83 -12.34
N LYS A 354 15.55 -1.52 -12.28
CA LYS A 354 16.79 -0.92 -11.77
C LYS A 354 16.77 -0.81 -10.23
N LYS A 355 17.82 -1.33 -9.57
CA LYS A 355 18.10 -1.16 -8.12
C LYS A 355 19.15 -0.07 -7.87
N LEU A 356 19.18 0.46 -6.65
CA LEU A 356 20.31 1.23 -6.13
C LEU A 356 21.59 0.39 -6.06
N THR A 357 22.70 0.97 -6.52
CA THR A 357 24.04 0.40 -6.37
C THR A 357 24.56 0.52 -4.93
N ILE A 358 25.53 -0.33 -4.55
CA ILE A 358 26.22 -0.22 -3.26
C ILE A 358 26.77 1.19 -3.07
N ALA A 359 27.44 1.74 -4.09
CA ALA A 359 27.97 3.10 -4.04
C ALA A 359 26.91 4.17 -3.73
N ALA A 360 25.69 4.06 -4.30
CA ALA A 360 24.59 4.96 -3.98
C ALA A 360 24.15 4.82 -2.51
N ARG A 361 24.08 3.59 -1.97
CA ARG A 361 23.77 3.34 -0.55
C ARG A 361 24.82 3.91 0.39
N LYS A 362 26.09 4.00 -0.04
CA LYS A 362 27.18 4.70 0.69
C LYS A 362 27.07 6.23 0.66
N GLY A 363 26.00 6.79 0.09
CA GLY A 363 25.80 8.23 -0.02
C GLY A 363 26.54 8.90 -1.18
N ASN A 364 26.97 8.14 -2.21
CA ASN A 364 27.56 8.74 -3.41
C ASN A 364 26.48 9.44 -4.24
N ASN A 365 26.46 10.77 -4.19
CA ASN A 365 25.49 11.62 -4.89
C ASN A 365 25.33 11.31 -6.38
N ASN A 366 26.45 11.16 -7.10
CA ASN A 366 26.42 10.94 -8.55
C ASN A 366 25.79 9.59 -8.88
N LYS A 367 26.14 8.54 -8.14
CA LYS A 367 25.55 7.20 -8.34
C LYS A 367 24.09 7.15 -7.92
N LEU A 368 23.73 7.84 -6.84
CA LEU A 368 22.35 7.93 -6.38
C LEU A 368 21.46 8.61 -7.43
N GLN A 369 21.89 9.75 -7.98
CA GLN A 369 21.15 10.44 -9.04
C GLN A 369 21.10 9.61 -10.33
N GLU A 370 22.20 8.96 -10.73
CA GLU A 370 22.22 8.07 -11.90
C GLU A 370 21.26 6.88 -11.76
N ASP A 371 21.26 6.24 -10.59
CA ASP A 371 20.39 5.11 -10.31
C ASP A 371 18.91 5.54 -10.20
N PHE A 372 18.62 6.70 -9.59
CA PHE A 372 17.28 7.28 -9.55
C PHE A 372 16.77 7.67 -10.94
N GLN A 373 17.61 8.30 -11.76
CA GLN A 373 17.27 8.67 -13.14
C GLN A 373 16.79 7.44 -13.92
N LYS A 374 17.59 6.37 -13.90
CA LYS A 374 17.32 5.12 -14.64
C LYS A 374 16.15 4.32 -14.09
N ALA A 375 15.90 4.40 -12.79
CA ALA A 375 14.83 3.65 -12.14
C ALA A 375 13.47 4.36 -12.27
N ILE A 376 13.44 5.69 -12.08
CA ILE A 376 12.21 6.44 -11.85
C ILE A 376 12.01 7.57 -12.88
N GLN A 377 12.99 8.47 -13.07
CA GLN A 377 12.81 9.63 -13.94
C GLN A 377 12.56 9.23 -15.40
N ASP A 378 13.32 8.28 -15.94
CA ASP A 378 13.14 7.80 -17.32
C ASP A 378 11.76 7.13 -17.51
N SER A 379 11.29 6.39 -16.49
CA SER A 379 9.94 5.79 -16.47
C SER A 379 8.86 6.87 -16.48
N TYR A 380 9.04 7.93 -15.69
CA TYR A 380 8.12 9.07 -15.68
C TYR A 380 8.08 9.81 -17.01
N ASP A 381 9.25 10.15 -17.58
CA ASP A 381 9.35 10.89 -18.84
C ASP A 381 8.63 10.12 -19.97
N GLN A 382 8.80 8.79 -19.99
CA GLN A 382 8.09 7.89 -20.91
C GLN A 382 6.58 7.86 -20.65
N ALA A 383 6.14 7.75 -19.39
CA ALA A 383 4.73 7.73 -19.03
C ALA A 383 4.02 9.04 -19.39
N PHE A 384 4.66 10.19 -19.17
CA PHE A 384 4.13 11.51 -19.50
C PHE A 384 4.05 11.72 -21.02
N LEU A 385 5.09 11.31 -21.76
CA LEU A 385 5.08 11.32 -23.23
C LEU A 385 3.87 10.51 -23.74
N CYS A 386 3.74 9.25 -23.32
CA CYS A 386 2.64 8.40 -23.75
C CYS A 386 1.25 8.94 -23.34
N SER A 387 1.15 9.56 -22.16
CA SER A 387 -0.06 10.26 -21.70
C SER A 387 -0.45 11.42 -22.61
N THR A 388 0.54 12.10 -23.20
CA THR A 388 0.30 13.16 -24.17
C THR A 388 -0.13 12.58 -25.52
N LEU A 389 0.54 11.52 -25.99
CA LEU A 389 0.25 10.90 -27.28
C LEU A 389 -1.13 10.24 -27.34
N ILE A 390 -1.57 9.59 -26.24
CA ILE A 390 -2.86 8.89 -26.20
C ILE A 390 -4.07 9.83 -26.32
N LEU A 391 -3.91 11.11 -25.98
CA LEU A 391 -4.97 12.12 -26.07
C LEU A 391 -5.22 12.55 -27.52
N ASP A 392 -4.24 12.41 -28.41
CA ASP A 392 -4.38 12.76 -29.82
C ASP A 392 -4.85 11.55 -30.63
N SER A 393 -6.06 11.63 -31.19
CA SER A 393 -6.68 10.59 -32.02
C SER A 393 -5.94 10.27 -33.32
N ASN A 394 -4.97 11.10 -33.73
CA ASN A 394 -4.14 10.82 -34.90
C ASN A 394 -3.16 9.67 -34.66
N TYR A 395 -2.83 9.37 -33.40
CA TYR A 395 -1.94 8.25 -33.08
C TYR A 395 -2.71 6.93 -33.03
N LYS A 396 -2.11 5.88 -33.57
CA LYS A 396 -2.62 4.51 -33.49
C LYS A 396 -2.01 3.79 -32.31
N LEU A 397 -2.84 3.02 -31.60
CA LEU A 397 -2.43 2.17 -30.49
C LEU A 397 -2.47 0.73 -30.98
N ILE A 398 -1.34 0.03 -30.95
CA ILE A 398 -1.20 -1.31 -31.50
C ILE A 398 -0.71 -2.24 -30.38
N ASP A 399 -1.39 -3.36 -30.18
CA ASP A 399 -0.94 -4.38 -29.23
C ASP A 399 0.21 -5.23 -29.81
N LYS A 400 0.86 -6.05 -28.96
CA LYS A 400 1.92 -6.99 -29.40
C LYS A 400 1.48 -7.99 -30.47
N SER A 401 0.17 -8.21 -30.66
CA SER A 401 -0.37 -9.10 -31.71
C SER A 401 -0.63 -8.36 -33.03
N GLY A 402 -0.42 -7.04 -33.08
CA GLY A 402 -0.65 -6.19 -34.24
C GLY A 402 -2.08 -5.68 -34.37
N ASN A 403 -2.94 -5.88 -33.35
CA ASN A 403 -4.31 -5.37 -33.37
C ASN A 403 -4.35 -3.90 -32.95
N GLU A 404 -5.17 -3.11 -33.65
CA GLU A 404 -5.40 -1.71 -33.30
C GLU A 404 -6.43 -1.59 -32.18
N LEU A 405 -6.03 -0.98 -31.05
CA LEU A 405 -6.90 -0.73 -29.91
C LEU A 405 -7.77 0.50 -30.15
N ASN A 406 -9.08 0.26 -30.26
CA ASN A 406 -10.09 1.31 -30.38
C ASN A 406 -10.68 1.64 -29.00
N ILE A 407 -10.06 2.62 -28.32
CA ILE A 407 -10.52 3.13 -27.01
C ILE A 407 -11.10 4.54 -27.12
N GLN A 408 -12.02 4.88 -26.23
CA GLN A 408 -12.54 6.25 -26.11
C GLN A 408 -11.51 7.14 -25.41
N ARG A 409 -10.96 8.12 -26.13
CA ARG A 409 -9.85 8.99 -25.67
C ARG A 409 -10.29 10.27 -24.94
N GLY A 410 -11.58 10.38 -24.60
CA GLY A 410 -12.15 11.51 -23.87
C GLY A 410 -11.85 11.45 -22.36
N PHE A 411 -10.57 11.34 -21.99
CA PHE A 411 -10.13 11.17 -20.61
C PHE A 411 -10.33 12.44 -19.79
N LYS A 412 -10.85 12.27 -18.57
CA LYS A 412 -10.90 13.32 -17.55
C LYS A 412 -9.62 13.35 -16.72
N GLU A 413 -9.06 12.18 -16.41
CA GLU A 413 -7.80 12.07 -15.67
C GLU A 413 -6.98 10.89 -16.20
N ILE A 414 -5.68 11.12 -16.40
CA ILE A 414 -4.67 10.09 -16.71
C ILE A 414 -3.66 10.09 -15.57
N TYR A 415 -3.39 8.91 -15.02
CA TYR A 415 -2.45 8.70 -13.92
C TYR A 415 -1.17 8.02 -14.44
N PRO A 416 -0.03 8.75 -14.52
CA PRO A 416 1.26 8.15 -14.82
C PRO A 416 1.74 7.30 -13.64
N PHE A 417 2.06 6.02 -13.87
CA PHE A 417 2.56 5.09 -12.87
C PHE A 417 4.02 4.73 -13.20
N CYS A 418 4.91 4.91 -12.22
CA CYS A 418 6.31 4.52 -12.33
C CYS A 418 6.58 3.39 -11.36
N VAL A 419 6.73 2.17 -11.87
CA VAL A 419 6.84 0.97 -11.04
C VAL A 419 8.23 0.36 -11.12
N VAL A 420 8.83 0.04 -9.98
CA VAL A 420 10.08 -0.74 -9.90
C VAL A 420 9.83 -2.18 -9.45
N SER A 421 10.48 -3.15 -10.09
CA SER A 421 10.27 -4.58 -9.81
C SER A 421 11.03 -5.14 -8.60
N ASP A 422 11.81 -4.29 -7.94
CA ASP A 422 12.63 -4.65 -6.80
C ASP A 422 12.53 -3.57 -5.72
N HIS A 423 12.73 -3.97 -4.47
CA HIS A 423 12.65 -3.04 -3.34
C HIS A 423 13.70 -1.93 -3.51
N TYR A 424 13.23 -0.69 -3.48
CA TYR A 424 14.05 0.51 -3.64
C TYR A 424 14.04 1.29 -2.32
N PRO A 425 15.12 1.24 -1.52
CA PRO A 425 15.17 1.87 -0.21
C PRO A 425 14.82 3.36 -0.25
N ALA A 426 13.99 3.82 0.69
CA ALA A 426 13.56 5.23 0.80
C ALA A 426 12.97 5.81 -0.51
N LEU A 427 12.26 5.00 -1.31
CA LEU A 427 11.72 5.40 -2.61
C LEU A 427 10.82 6.65 -2.52
N SER A 428 9.85 6.67 -1.61
CA SER A 428 8.93 7.81 -1.43
C SER A 428 9.69 9.10 -1.13
N PHE A 429 10.70 9.01 -0.25
CA PHE A 429 11.54 10.16 0.08
C PHE A 429 12.37 10.63 -1.12
N GLN A 430 13.05 9.71 -1.81
CA GLN A 430 13.87 10.04 -2.98
C GLN A 430 13.04 10.60 -4.14
N ALA A 431 11.86 10.03 -4.40
CA ALA A 431 10.95 10.51 -5.44
C ALA A 431 10.58 11.97 -5.19
N ARG A 432 10.20 12.31 -3.96
CA ARG A 432 9.90 13.69 -3.57
C ARG A 432 11.08 14.65 -3.82
N GLN A 433 12.30 14.23 -3.54
CA GLN A 433 13.46 15.11 -3.66
C GLN A 433 13.97 15.25 -5.09
N PHE A 434 13.97 14.17 -5.87
CA PHE A 434 14.67 14.10 -7.15
C PHE A 434 13.76 14.11 -8.37
N LEU A 435 12.52 13.64 -8.26
CA LEU A 435 11.62 13.54 -9.40
C LEU A 435 11.24 14.92 -9.91
N LYS A 436 11.45 15.13 -11.20
CA LYS A 436 10.97 16.31 -11.91
C LYS A 436 9.81 15.90 -12.79
N PHE A 437 8.66 16.51 -12.57
CA PHE A 437 7.46 16.20 -13.33
C PHE A 437 6.66 17.45 -13.70
N ARG A 438 5.71 17.25 -14.60
CA ARG A 438 4.73 18.21 -15.10
C ARG A 438 3.34 17.62 -14.88
N GLU A 439 2.39 18.51 -14.65
CA GLU A 439 0.97 18.19 -14.56
C GLU A 439 0.19 19.01 -15.58
N THR A 440 -0.95 18.48 -16.00
CA THR A 440 -1.97 19.21 -16.76
C THR A 440 -3.32 19.00 -16.09
N GLU A 441 -4.37 19.64 -16.61
CA GLU A 441 -5.74 19.39 -16.11
C GLU A 441 -6.14 17.91 -16.23
N ILE A 442 -5.62 17.19 -17.24
CA ILE A 442 -5.92 15.78 -17.50
C ILE A 442 -4.82 14.86 -16.95
N ILE A 443 -3.55 15.16 -17.17
CA ILE A 443 -2.42 14.31 -16.77
C ILE A 443 -2.01 14.69 -15.34
N LYS A 444 -2.25 13.79 -14.40
CA LYS A 444 -2.04 14.01 -12.96
C LYS A 444 -0.59 13.76 -12.55
N SER A 445 -0.27 14.12 -11.31
CA SER A 445 1.01 13.81 -10.67
C SER A 445 1.34 12.32 -10.83
N PRO A 446 2.61 11.97 -11.07
CA PRO A 446 2.99 10.57 -11.18
C PRO A 446 2.90 9.85 -9.84
N PHE A 447 2.48 8.59 -9.88
CA PHE A 447 2.54 7.71 -8.73
C PHE A 447 3.75 6.76 -8.87
N VAL A 448 4.77 7.02 -8.06
CA VAL A 448 5.97 6.19 -7.96
C VAL A 448 5.76 5.10 -6.91
N MET A 449 6.01 3.84 -7.27
CA MET A 449 5.87 2.70 -6.37
C MET A 449 6.76 1.53 -6.78
N ASP A 450 6.82 0.51 -5.93
CA ASP A 450 7.35 -0.81 -6.29
C ASP A 450 6.22 -1.83 -6.51
N VAL A 451 6.58 -3.00 -7.01
CA VAL A 451 5.63 -4.12 -7.22
C VAL A 451 5.00 -4.62 -5.91
N PHE A 452 5.66 -4.39 -4.76
CA PHE A 452 5.17 -4.85 -3.46
C PHE A 452 4.00 -3.99 -2.98
N LEU A 453 4.09 -2.67 -3.13
CA LEU A 453 2.96 -1.77 -2.90
C LEU A 453 1.80 -2.10 -3.85
N LEU A 454 2.07 -2.28 -5.14
CA LEU A 454 1.00 -2.56 -6.11
C LEU A 454 0.25 -3.84 -5.78
N ASP A 455 0.96 -4.88 -5.34
CA ASP A 455 0.36 -6.14 -4.88
C ASP A 455 -0.59 -5.91 -3.70
N VAL A 456 -0.15 -5.20 -2.65
CA VAL A 456 -0.99 -4.93 -1.47
C VAL A 456 -2.16 -4.01 -1.84
N MET A 457 -1.94 -2.99 -2.68
CA MET A 457 -3.00 -2.11 -3.17
C MET A 457 -4.08 -2.89 -3.92
N THR A 458 -3.69 -3.78 -4.84
CA THR A 458 -4.63 -4.56 -5.66
C THR A 458 -5.29 -5.68 -4.87
N GLU A 459 -4.66 -6.18 -3.81
CA GLU A 459 -5.27 -7.15 -2.88
C GLU A 459 -6.29 -6.51 -1.94
N MET A 460 -6.03 -5.29 -1.44
CA MET A 460 -6.92 -4.58 -0.52
C MET A 460 -8.05 -3.83 -1.24
N LEU A 461 -7.76 -3.21 -2.39
CA LEU A 461 -8.67 -2.36 -3.14
C LEU A 461 -9.13 -3.04 -4.43
N GLN A 462 -9.77 -4.22 -4.31
CA GLN A 462 -10.27 -5.04 -5.43
C GLN A 462 -11.50 -4.47 -6.17
N SER A 463 -11.69 -3.16 -6.14
CA SER A 463 -12.73 -2.47 -6.91
C SER A 463 -12.09 -1.29 -7.65
N PRO A 464 -12.39 -1.10 -8.95
CA PRO A 464 -11.93 0.06 -9.71
C PRO A 464 -12.22 1.38 -9.00
N LEU A 465 -13.37 1.49 -8.33
CA LEU A 465 -13.74 2.72 -7.63
C LEU A 465 -12.86 2.98 -6.41
N TYR A 466 -12.65 1.98 -5.54
CA TYR A 466 -11.81 2.14 -4.35
C TYR A 466 -10.35 2.37 -4.75
N PHE A 467 -9.86 1.62 -5.74
CA PHE A 467 -8.50 1.76 -6.25
C PHE A 467 -8.25 3.14 -6.85
N LEU A 468 -9.11 3.59 -7.78
CA LEU A 468 -8.98 4.93 -8.37
C LEU A 468 -9.24 6.05 -7.34
N SER A 469 -10.11 5.86 -6.34
CA SER A 469 -10.32 6.83 -5.26
C SER A 469 -9.05 7.02 -4.43
N TYR A 470 -8.35 5.93 -4.12
CA TYR A 470 -7.05 6.00 -3.44
C TYR A 470 -6.02 6.76 -4.29
N ILE A 471 -5.87 6.40 -5.56
CA ILE A 471 -4.92 7.05 -6.48
C ILE A 471 -5.23 8.54 -6.62
N ASN A 472 -6.51 8.88 -6.82
CA ASN A 472 -6.95 10.26 -6.96
C ASN A 472 -6.53 11.10 -5.74
N ARG A 473 -6.77 10.60 -4.52
CA ARG A 473 -6.34 11.28 -3.28
C ARG A 473 -4.83 11.32 -3.11
N ARG A 474 -4.16 10.19 -3.35
CA ARG A 474 -2.71 10.06 -3.15
C ARG A 474 -1.91 10.96 -4.08
N THR A 475 -2.36 11.12 -5.33
CA THR A 475 -1.76 12.05 -6.30
C THR A 475 -2.15 13.50 -5.98
N PHE A 476 -3.41 13.77 -5.60
CA PHE A 476 -3.85 15.12 -5.24
C PHE A 476 -3.17 15.69 -3.98
N TYR A 477 -2.98 14.89 -2.94
CA TYR A 477 -2.30 15.32 -1.70
C TYR A 477 -0.78 15.11 -1.74
N GLY A 478 -0.21 14.78 -2.91
CA GLY A 478 1.05 14.06 -3.02
C GLY A 478 2.19 14.53 -2.12
N ASP A 479 2.49 15.83 -2.17
CA ASP A 479 3.62 16.42 -1.44
C ASP A 479 3.31 16.73 0.04
N ARG A 480 2.06 16.57 0.47
CA ARG A 480 1.61 16.90 1.83
C ARG A 480 1.76 15.74 2.81
N PHE A 481 1.82 14.49 2.33
CA PHE A 481 2.07 13.33 3.16
C PHE A 481 3.55 12.95 3.16
N TYR A 482 4.09 12.69 4.35
CA TYR A 482 5.43 12.17 4.56
C TYR A 482 5.31 10.83 5.27
N SER A 483 6.06 9.84 4.79
CA SER A 483 6.13 8.50 5.34
C SER A 483 7.47 7.88 4.96
N SER A 484 7.93 6.89 5.73
CA SER A 484 9.11 6.09 5.39
C SER A 484 8.89 5.26 4.10
N HIS A 485 7.69 4.71 3.93
CA HIS A 485 7.25 3.93 2.77
C HIS A 485 5.75 4.10 2.46
N GLU A 486 5.32 3.75 1.24
CA GLU A 486 3.94 3.95 0.76
C GLU A 486 2.90 3.05 1.44
N LEU A 487 3.28 1.88 1.98
CA LEU A 487 2.33 1.00 2.68
C LEU A 487 1.69 1.67 3.91
N THR A 488 2.43 2.54 4.61
CA THR A 488 1.89 3.34 5.73
C THR A 488 0.82 4.32 5.25
N ILE A 489 1.03 4.95 4.09
CA ILE A 489 0.05 5.86 3.48
C ILE A 489 -1.20 5.09 3.04
N LEU A 490 -1.03 3.89 2.46
CA LEU A 490 -2.13 2.99 2.13
C LEU A 490 -2.89 2.56 3.40
N SER A 491 -2.20 2.22 4.49
CA SER A 491 -2.84 1.87 5.77
C SER A 491 -3.66 3.04 6.33
N TYR A 492 -3.13 4.26 6.25
CA TYR A 492 -3.87 5.47 6.60
C TYR A 492 -5.08 5.69 5.68
N HIS A 493 -4.98 5.35 4.38
CA HIS A 493 -6.14 5.34 3.50
C HIS A 493 -7.21 4.34 3.94
N LEU A 494 -6.82 3.10 4.22
CA LEU A 494 -7.76 2.06 4.62
C LEU A 494 -8.48 2.41 5.93
N SER A 495 -7.79 3.04 6.88
CA SER A 495 -8.34 3.38 8.20
C SER A 495 -9.01 4.76 8.28
N LYS A 496 -8.52 5.76 7.54
CA LYS A 496 -8.91 7.18 7.62
C LYS A 496 -9.19 7.84 6.28
N ASN A 497 -9.32 7.06 5.21
CA ASN A 497 -9.67 7.51 3.86
C ASN A 497 -8.67 8.50 3.24
N LEU A 498 -7.43 8.55 3.74
CA LEU A 498 -6.38 9.49 3.31
C LEU A 498 -6.88 10.93 3.34
N TRP A 499 -7.70 11.25 4.34
CA TRP A 499 -8.28 12.59 4.47
C TRP A 499 -7.28 13.55 5.09
N LEU A 500 -7.17 14.72 4.48
CA LEU A 500 -6.38 15.85 4.96
C LEU A 500 -7.23 17.12 4.81
N ASP A 501 -7.36 17.89 5.89
CA ASP A 501 -8.08 19.16 5.83
C ASP A 501 -7.34 20.20 4.97
N GLY A 502 -8.00 21.29 4.60
CA GLY A 502 -7.39 22.34 3.76
C GLY A 502 -6.30 23.16 4.46
N GLU A 503 -6.25 23.13 5.80
CA GLU A 503 -5.36 23.96 6.62
C GLU A 503 -4.00 23.29 6.86
N THR A 504 -3.94 21.94 6.81
CA THR A 504 -2.75 21.17 7.14
C THR A 504 -1.73 21.15 5.99
N SER A 505 -0.69 21.99 6.03
CA SER A 505 0.30 22.01 4.94
C SER A 505 1.09 20.69 4.80
N MET A 506 1.28 19.95 5.90
CA MET A 506 2.06 18.72 5.97
C MET A 506 1.50 17.76 7.03
N MET A 507 1.51 16.46 6.73
CA MET A 507 1.29 15.38 7.70
C MET A 507 2.41 14.33 7.59
N TYR A 508 3.07 14.04 8.71
CA TYR A 508 4.02 12.93 8.83
C TYR A 508 3.31 11.72 9.45
N LEU A 509 3.43 10.58 8.79
CA LEU A 509 2.85 9.31 9.21
C LEU A 509 3.97 8.41 9.72
N GLU A 510 3.83 7.96 10.97
CA GLU A 510 4.71 6.96 11.57
C GLU A 510 4.29 5.55 11.15
N ASP A 511 5.23 4.61 11.17
CA ASP A 511 5.04 3.25 10.64
C ASP A 511 4.03 2.43 11.45
N ASP A 512 3.76 2.81 12.71
CA ASP A 512 2.80 2.15 13.60
C ASP A 512 1.36 2.20 13.06
N ILE A 513 1.04 3.20 12.22
CA ILE A 513 -0.20 3.28 11.44
C ILE A 513 -0.36 2.05 10.54
N GLY A 514 0.74 1.41 10.12
CA GLY A 514 0.79 0.20 9.32
C GLY A 514 0.23 -1.05 10.00
N ALA A 515 0.19 -1.11 11.34
CA ALA A 515 -0.07 -2.34 12.09
C ALA A 515 -1.37 -3.06 11.71
N GLY A 516 -2.42 -2.32 11.35
CA GLY A 516 -3.68 -2.89 10.89
C GLY A 516 -3.56 -3.60 9.53
N LEU A 517 -2.79 -3.01 8.61
CA LEU A 517 -2.49 -3.59 7.30
C LEU A 517 -1.56 -4.81 7.44
N ASP A 518 -0.55 -4.72 8.29
CA ASP A 518 0.39 -5.82 8.54
C ASP A 518 -0.33 -7.07 9.08
N LEU A 519 -1.24 -6.90 10.04
CA LEU A 519 -2.09 -7.99 10.53
C LEU A 519 -2.93 -8.62 9.42
N ALA A 520 -3.50 -7.79 8.53
CA ALA A 520 -4.29 -8.26 7.41
C ALA A 520 -3.43 -9.08 6.44
N MET A 521 -2.21 -8.64 6.16
CA MET A 521 -1.28 -9.35 5.27
C MET A 521 -0.81 -10.68 5.87
N LEU A 522 -0.45 -10.70 7.16
CA LEU A 522 -0.13 -11.92 7.90
C LEU A 522 -1.31 -12.91 7.90
N THR A 523 -2.53 -12.43 8.11
CA THR A 523 -3.74 -13.26 8.11
C THR A 523 -4.01 -13.88 6.73
N ARG A 524 -3.94 -13.07 5.67
CA ARG A 524 -4.28 -13.51 4.30
C ARG A 524 -3.23 -14.39 3.67
N ARG A 525 -1.95 -14.10 3.91
CA ARG A 525 -0.83 -14.73 3.20
C ARG A 525 -0.14 -15.84 3.98
N ASP A 526 -0.16 -15.76 5.31
CA ASP A 526 0.53 -16.71 6.19
C ASP A 526 -0.43 -17.44 7.15
N GLY A 527 -1.74 -17.18 7.05
CA GLY A 527 -2.76 -17.87 7.83
C GLY A 527 -2.74 -17.52 9.33
N ALA A 528 -2.18 -16.37 9.70
CA ALA A 528 -2.21 -15.91 11.09
C ALA A 528 -3.67 -15.77 11.57
N PRO A 529 -3.99 -16.10 12.85
CA PRO A 529 -5.36 -16.08 13.37
C PRO A 529 -5.81 -14.65 13.70
N GLY A 530 -5.91 -13.78 12.69
CA GLY A 530 -6.20 -12.35 12.84
C GLY A 530 -7.33 -11.86 11.93
N LEU A 531 -7.49 -10.53 11.85
CA LEU A 531 -8.41 -9.90 10.91
C LEU A 531 -7.76 -9.80 9.53
N ASP A 532 -8.46 -10.26 8.49
CA ASP A 532 -8.00 -10.25 7.09
C ASP A 532 -8.22 -8.90 6.37
N THR A 533 -8.85 -7.94 7.03
CA THR A 533 -9.20 -6.63 6.49
C THR A 533 -9.08 -5.60 7.61
N PRO A 534 -8.30 -4.51 7.44
CA PRO A 534 -8.20 -3.47 8.45
C PRO A 534 -9.55 -2.80 8.75
N LYS A 535 -9.72 -2.32 9.97
CA LYS A 535 -10.88 -1.50 10.33
C LYS A 535 -10.82 -0.15 9.59
N GLY A 536 -11.92 0.27 8.97
CA GLY A 536 -12.03 1.56 8.28
C GLY A 536 -12.93 1.50 7.06
N ILE A 537 -12.51 2.12 5.94
CA ILE A 537 -13.37 2.39 4.78
C ILE A 537 -14.01 1.15 4.16
N LEU A 538 -13.33 -0.01 4.26
CA LEU A 538 -13.81 -1.27 3.70
C LEU A 538 -14.76 -2.02 4.65
N THR A 539 -14.78 -1.69 5.95
CA THR A 539 -15.45 -2.48 6.99
C THR A 539 -16.54 -1.71 7.74
N ASP A 540 -16.33 -0.42 8.04
CA ASP A 540 -17.20 0.39 8.91
C ASP A 540 -18.64 0.49 8.40
N TYR A 541 -18.85 0.44 7.09
CA TYR A 541 -20.18 0.57 6.47
C TYR A 541 -20.71 -0.76 5.91
N LYS A 542 -20.09 -1.90 6.22
CA LYS A 542 -20.58 -3.21 5.76
C LYS A 542 -22.03 -3.42 6.20
N GLY A 543 -22.86 -3.96 5.28
CA GLY A 543 -24.30 -4.18 5.52
C GLY A 543 -25.21 -2.94 5.48
N THR A 544 -24.66 -1.73 5.33
CA THR A 544 -25.49 -0.51 5.19
C THR A 544 -25.96 -0.28 3.75
N VAL A 545 -26.97 0.58 3.57
CA VAL A 545 -27.42 1.04 2.25
C VAL A 545 -26.29 1.73 1.48
N PHE A 546 -25.49 2.55 2.15
CA PHE A 546 -24.32 3.19 1.55
C PHE A 546 -23.41 2.16 0.87
N ASN A 547 -23.12 1.04 1.54
CA ASN A 547 -22.33 -0.03 0.95
C ASN A 547 -23.04 -0.72 -0.24
N GLN A 548 -24.37 -0.89 -0.19
CA GLN A 548 -25.12 -1.40 -1.35
C GLN A 548 -24.98 -0.47 -2.56
N LEU A 549 -25.12 0.84 -2.37
CA LEU A 549 -24.93 1.83 -3.43
C LEU A 549 -23.51 1.76 -4.02
N ILE A 550 -22.48 1.71 -3.18
CA ILE A 550 -21.09 1.56 -3.64
C ILE A 550 -20.91 0.27 -4.45
N LYS A 551 -21.47 -0.86 -4.01
CA LYS A 551 -21.40 -2.14 -4.75
C LYS A 551 -22.08 -2.07 -6.11
N GLU A 552 -23.20 -1.36 -6.23
CA GLU A 552 -23.87 -1.18 -7.52
C GLU A 552 -23.06 -0.29 -8.47
N ILE A 553 -22.50 0.80 -7.95
CA ILE A 553 -21.64 1.72 -8.70
C ILE A 553 -20.40 0.99 -9.25
N ASN A 554 -19.80 0.08 -8.46
CA ASN A 554 -18.62 -0.68 -8.87
C ASN A 554 -18.80 -1.51 -10.15
N ASN A 555 -20.04 -1.93 -10.45
CA ASN A 555 -20.33 -2.77 -11.61
C ASN A 555 -20.64 -1.98 -12.90
N LEU A 556 -20.62 -0.64 -12.84
CA LEU A 556 -21.07 0.22 -13.92
C LEU A 556 -19.92 1.06 -14.48
N ASP A 557 -19.50 0.72 -15.69
CA ASP A 557 -18.42 1.39 -16.43
C ASP A 557 -18.94 2.64 -17.17
N HIS A 558 -19.32 3.67 -16.40
CA HIS A 558 -19.84 4.91 -16.96
C HIS A 558 -19.27 6.15 -16.24
N PRO A 559 -18.76 7.17 -16.97
CA PRO A 559 -18.11 8.33 -16.36
C PRO A 559 -18.92 9.04 -15.26
N SER A 560 -20.21 9.22 -15.50
CA SER A 560 -21.10 9.88 -14.53
C SER A 560 -21.31 9.10 -13.24
N ILE A 561 -21.14 7.78 -13.29
CA ILE A 561 -21.32 6.88 -12.16
C ILE A 561 -20.03 6.82 -11.33
N LEU A 562 -18.87 6.84 -11.99
CA LEU A 562 -17.58 6.93 -11.33
C LEU A 562 -17.44 8.23 -10.52
N ASP A 563 -17.80 9.38 -11.10
CA ASP A 563 -17.75 10.67 -10.40
C ASP A 563 -18.70 10.70 -9.16
N LEU A 564 -19.88 10.06 -9.26
CA LEU A 564 -20.76 9.86 -8.10
C LEU A 564 -20.10 8.99 -7.04
N GLY A 565 -19.44 7.90 -7.45
CA GLY A 565 -18.71 7.03 -6.54
C GLY A 565 -17.62 7.76 -5.76
N PHE A 566 -16.83 8.61 -6.44
CA PHE A 566 -15.81 9.44 -5.78
C PHE A 566 -16.41 10.42 -4.78
N LEU A 567 -17.54 11.06 -5.12
CA LEU A 567 -18.27 11.90 -4.18
C LEU A 567 -18.73 11.10 -2.94
N LEU A 568 -19.32 9.91 -3.14
CA LEU A 568 -19.78 9.08 -2.04
C LEU A 568 -18.62 8.63 -1.14
N LEU A 569 -17.48 8.26 -1.73
CA LEU A 569 -16.28 7.89 -0.99
C LEU A 569 -15.59 9.10 -0.33
N SER A 570 -15.98 10.34 -0.61
CA SER A 570 -15.44 11.54 0.05
C SER A 570 -16.30 12.09 1.19
N LEU A 571 -17.47 11.49 1.43
CA LEU A 571 -18.37 11.93 2.48
C LEU A 571 -17.80 11.64 3.89
N SER A 572 -18.09 12.55 4.81
CA SER A 572 -17.82 12.34 6.24
C SER A 572 -18.67 11.21 6.82
N GLY A 573 -18.23 10.62 7.94
CA GLY A 573 -19.00 9.59 8.63
C GLY A 573 -20.38 10.04 9.08
N GLU A 574 -20.52 11.30 9.55
CA GLU A 574 -21.83 11.89 9.89
C GLU A 574 -22.73 11.98 8.64
N THR A 575 -22.17 12.42 7.51
CA THR A 575 -22.90 12.52 6.25
C THR A 575 -23.37 11.15 5.76
N ILE A 576 -22.54 10.11 5.86
CA ILE A 576 -22.89 8.74 5.49
C ILE A 576 -24.03 8.21 6.39
N GLN A 577 -23.99 8.50 7.69
CA GLN A 577 -25.09 8.14 8.60
C GLN A 577 -26.40 8.84 8.23
N ASN A 578 -26.34 10.12 7.87
CA ASN A 578 -27.49 10.87 7.40
C ASN A 578 -28.04 10.32 6.08
N LEU A 579 -27.17 9.92 5.16
CA LEU A 579 -27.55 9.24 3.92
C LEU A 579 -28.28 7.92 4.19
N ASN A 580 -27.73 7.07 5.07
CA ASN A 580 -28.35 5.80 5.44
C ASN A 580 -29.74 5.98 6.07
N LYS A 581 -29.90 6.94 6.98
CA LYS A 581 -31.19 7.29 7.60
C LYS A 581 -32.17 7.83 6.55
N GLY A 582 -31.71 8.74 5.70
CA GLY A 582 -32.54 9.36 4.66
C GLY A 582 -33.09 8.34 3.66
N PHE A 583 -32.23 7.43 3.22
CA PHE A 583 -32.60 6.36 2.31
C PHE A 583 -33.62 5.38 2.92
N SER A 584 -33.36 4.91 4.14
CA SER A 584 -34.27 4.01 4.85
C SER A 584 -35.66 4.62 5.04
N TYR A 585 -35.71 5.94 5.27
CA TYR A 585 -36.95 6.68 5.43
C TYR A 585 -37.74 6.78 4.12
N ILE A 586 -37.11 7.18 3.01
CA ILE A 586 -37.82 7.31 1.72
C ILE A 586 -38.27 5.94 1.17
N LEU A 587 -37.50 4.87 1.42
CA LEU A 587 -37.91 3.51 1.10
C LEU A 587 -39.18 3.11 1.85
N LYS A 588 -39.21 3.37 3.18
CA LYS A 588 -40.37 3.07 4.01
C LYS A 588 -41.61 3.80 3.49
N LEU A 589 -41.52 5.11 3.25
CA LEU A 589 -42.65 5.88 2.74
C LEU A 589 -43.13 5.37 1.37
N CYS A 590 -42.20 5.11 0.44
CA CYS A 590 -42.55 4.60 -0.88
C CYS A 590 -43.21 3.21 -0.80
N SER A 591 -42.79 2.36 0.14
CA SER A 591 -43.43 1.06 0.37
C SER A 591 -44.85 1.17 0.95
N GLU A 592 -45.13 2.24 1.72
CA GLU A 592 -46.43 2.46 2.37
C GLU A 592 -47.46 3.09 1.42
N ASP A 593 -47.06 4.00 0.54
CA ASP A 593 -47.98 4.76 -0.30
C ASP A 593 -47.76 4.64 -1.81
N SER A 594 -46.67 4.00 -2.26
CA SER A 594 -46.26 3.85 -3.67
C SER A 594 -46.06 5.17 -4.44
N HIS A 595 -45.93 6.31 -3.74
CA HIS A 595 -45.64 7.61 -4.33
C HIS A 595 -44.13 7.86 -4.43
N ASN A 596 -43.75 8.89 -5.18
CA ASN A 596 -42.38 9.35 -5.24
C ASN A 596 -41.98 10.06 -3.95
N HIS A 597 -40.92 9.56 -3.30
CA HIS A 597 -40.28 10.22 -2.17
C HIS A 597 -38.84 10.57 -2.51
N ASP A 598 -38.33 11.61 -1.88
CA ASP A 598 -36.97 12.08 -2.13
C ASP A 598 -36.33 12.68 -0.90
N PHE A 599 -35.00 12.74 -0.92
CA PHE A 599 -34.23 13.60 -0.05
C PHE A 599 -33.04 14.18 -0.80
N THR A 600 -32.54 15.30 -0.28
CA THR A 600 -31.42 16.04 -0.87
C THR A 600 -30.39 16.35 0.20
N LEU A 601 -29.12 16.10 -0.12
CA LEU A 601 -27.96 16.47 0.66
C LEU A 601 -27.11 17.48 -0.14
N GLY A 602 -26.73 18.58 0.49
CA GLY A 602 -25.79 19.56 -0.04
C GLY A 602 -24.46 19.39 0.67
N PHE A 603 -23.36 19.57 -0.06
CA PHE A 603 -22.01 19.40 0.42
C PHE A 603 -21.23 20.70 0.18
N ASP A 604 -21.41 21.68 1.07
CA ASP A 604 -20.82 23.01 0.96
C ASP A 604 -19.29 22.94 0.73
N ASP A 605 -18.60 22.09 1.50
CA ASP A 605 -17.13 21.91 1.43
C ASP A 605 -16.66 21.29 0.10
N LEU A 606 -17.55 20.61 -0.63
CA LEU A 606 -17.27 19.98 -1.94
C LEU A 606 -17.86 20.76 -3.10
N ASN A 607 -18.54 21.89 -2.84
CA ASN A 607 -19.30 22.66 -3.82
C ASN A 607 -20.21 21.77 -4.71
N SER A 608 -20.88 20.80 -4.07
CA SER A 608 -21.63 19.73 -4.72
C SER A 608 -22.89 19.34 -3.95
N GLY A 609 -23.67 18.40 -4.48
CA GLY A 609 -24.84 17.85 -3.80
C GLY A 609 -25.34 16.54 -4.41
N LEU A 610 -26.20 15.86 -3.67
CA LEU A 610 -26.83 14.60 -4.04
C LEU A 610 -28.34 14.66 -3.79
N THR A 611 -29.12 14.35 -4.81
CA THR A 611 -30.57 14.15 -4.72
C THR A 611 -30.90 12.69 -4.98
N ILE A 612 -31.67 12.06 -4.08
CA ILE A 612 -32.10 10.67 -4.22
C ILE A 612 -33.61 10.66 -4.33
N HIS A 613 -34.14 10.09 -5.42
CA HIS A 613 -35.57 9.78 -5.58
C HIS A 613 -35.79 8.28 -5.38
N CYS A 614 -36.94 7.92 -4.84
CA CYS A 614 -37.41 6.53 -4.75
C CYS A 614 -38.85 6.46 -5.25
N ASN A 615 -39.07 5.67 -6.31
CA ASN A 615 -40.37 5.51 -6.96
C ASN A 615 -40.41 4.28 -7.90
N ASN A 616 -41.62 3.83 -8.20
CA ASN A 616 -41.90 2.82 -9.24
C ASN A 616 -42.21 3.42 -10.62
N ASP A 617 -42.08 4.74 -10.80
CA ASP A 617 -42.43 5.43 -12.05
C ASP A 617 -41.51 5.00 -13.20
N HIS A 618 -42.07 4.87 -14.41
CA HIS A 618 -41.28 4.57 -15.61
C HIS A 618 -40.19 5.65 -15.84
N PRO A 619 -38.97 5.30 -16.32
CA PRO A 619 -37.87 6.25 -16.50
C PRO A 619 -38.21 7.49 -17.35
N SER A 620 -39.13 7.37 -18.32
CA SER A 620 -39.61 8.51 -19.11
C SER A 620 -40.30 9.61 -18.29
N ILE A 621 -40.79 9.29 -17.08
CA ILE A 621 -41.42 10.23 -16.14
C ILE A 621 -40.43 10.64 -15.05
N SER A 622 -39.76 9.65 -14.44
CA SER A 622 -38.90 9.87 -13.27
C SER A 622 -37.57 10.53 -13.63
N MET A 623 -37.00 10.29 -14.82
CA MET A 623 -35.71 10.86 -15.21
C MET A 623 -35.78 12.38 -15.47
N PRO A 624 -36.75 12.92 -16.24
CA PRO A 624 -36.93 14.37 -16.35
C PRO A 624 -37.23 15.05 -15.01
N ARG A 625 -37.99 14.38 -14.14
CA ARG A 625 -38.33 14.88 -12.79
C ARG A 625 -37.08 14.98 -11.91
N LEU A 626 -36.24 13.95 -11.88
CA LEU A 626 -34.97 13.95 -11.16
C LEU A 626 -34.03 15.03 -11.70
N ASN A 627 -33.86 15.10 -13.02
CA ASN A 627 -33.01 16.10 -13.66
C ASN A 627 -33.44 17.53 -13.31
N SER A 628 -34.74 17.83 -13.41
CA SER A 628 -35.29 19.13 -13.01
C SER A 628 -35.09 19.43 -11.52
N HIS A 629 -35.17 18.42 -10.65
CA HIS A 629 -34.88 18.61 -9.22
C HIS A 629 -33.38 18.92 -9.00
N CYS A 630 -32.47 18.16 -9.61
CA CYS A 630 -31.03 18.39 -9.53
C CYS A 630 -30.65 19.80 -10.03
N GLU A 631 -31.16 20.22 -11.19
CA GLU A 631 -30.93 21.55 -11.77
C GLU A 631 -31.31 22.68 -10.80
N ARG A 632 -32.51 22.60 -10.20
CA ARG A 632 -32.96 23.59 -9.22
C ARG A 632 -32.09 23.62 -7.97
N ARG A 633 -31.68 22.46 -7.45
CA ARG A 633 -30.87 22.36 -6.24
C ARG A 633 -29.43 22.83 -6.47
N LYS A 634 -28.81 22.42 -7.58
CA LYS A 634 -27.50 22.92 -8.02
C LYS A 634 -27.50 24.44 -8.10
N TYR A 635 -28.49 25.01 -8.76
CA TYR A 635 -28.61 26.46 -8.91
C TYR A 635 -28.82 27.16 -7.56
N ALA A 636 -29.75 26.67 -6.74
CA ALA A 636 -30.07 27.27 -5.45
C ALA A 636 -28.91 27.26 -4.45
N GLN A 637 -28.04 26.24 -4.50
CA GLN A 637 -26.85 26.14 -3.65
C GLN A 637 -25.59 26.73 -4.26
N LYS A 638 -25.68 27.29 -5.48
CA LYS A 638 -24.52 27.80 -6.23
C LYS A 638 -23.43 26.75 -6.45
N ALA A 639 -23.84 25.48 -6.61
CA ALA A 639 -22.94 24.35 -6.74
C ALA A 639 -22.38 24.21 -8.16
N ASN A 640 -21.11 23.78 -8.26
CA ASN A 640 -20.48 23.47 -9.55
C ASN A 640 -20.81 22.06 -10.04
N SER A 641 -21.16 21.15 -9.14
CA SER A 641 -21.61 19.81 -9.50
C SER A 641 -22.86 19.38 -8.74
N TRP A 642 -23.64 18.48 -9.32
CA TRP A 642 -24.80 17.90 -8.66
C TRP A 642 -25.11 16.52 -9.20
N PHE A 643 -25.37 15.59 -8.29
CA PHE A 643 -25.69 14.21 -8.61
C PHE A 643 -27.14 13.90 -8.25
N GLY A 644 -27.78 13.11 -9.11
CA GLY A 644 -29.11 12.57 -8.88
C GLY A 644 -29.09 11.07 -9.05
N ILE A 645 -29.75 10.31 -8.18
CA ILE A 645 -30.04 8.89 -8.42
C ILE A 645 -31.52 8.59 -8.16
N CYS A 646 -32.07 7.69 -8.96
CA CYS A 646 -33.41 7.15 -8.77
C CYS A 646 -33.30 5.68 -8.35
N ILE A 647 -34.00 5.31 -7.28
CA ILE A 647 -33.96 3.98 -6.67
C ILE A 647 -35.29 3.28 -6.86
N ASP A 648 -35.22 2.00 -7.21
CA ASP A 648 -36.35 1.09 -7.22
C ASP A 648 -36.71 0.66 -5.78
N PRO A 649 -37.91 0.94 -5.26
CA PRO A 649 -38.28 0.58 -3.88
C PRO A 649 -38.39 -0.93 -3.64
N ILE A 650 -38.55 -1.75 -4.69
CA ILE A 650 -38.75 -3.20 -4.57
C ILE A 650 -37.39 -3.90 -4.51
N PHE A 651 -36.53 -3.65 -5.51
CA PHE A 651 -35.23 -4.29 -5.62
C PHE A 651 -34.13 -3.52 -4.88
N GLN A 652 -34.42 -2.29 -4.43
CA GLN A 652 -33.48 -1.37 -3.77
C GLN A 652 -32.24 -1.07 -4.63
N LYS A 653 -32.43 -1.09 -5.96
CA LYS A 653 -31.36 -0.86 -6.94
C LYS A 653 -31.47 0.50 -7.61
N ILE A 654 -30.34 1.01 -8.07
CA ILE A 654 -30.26 2.20 -8.92
C ILE A 654 -30.95 1.90 -10.27
N LYS A 655 -32.00 2.68 -10.58
CA LYS A 655 -32.69 2.65 -11.88
C LYS A 655 -31.93 3.44 -12.93
N PHE A 656 -31.46 4.63 -12.57
CA PHE A 656 -30.67 5.53 -13.39
C PHE A 656 -30.08 6.66 -12.53
N GLY A 657 -29.10 7.37 -13.09
CA GLY A 657 -28.47 8.54 -12.48
C GLY A 657 -28.50 9.77 -13.38
N VAL A 658 -28.32 10.93 -12.77
CA VAL A 658 -28.13 12.24 -13.41
C VAL A 658 -26.85 12.84 -12.85
N ASN A 659 -26.01 13.41 -13.72
CA ASN A 659 -24.82 14.14 -13.33
C ASN A 659 -24.82 15.51 -14.03
N LEU A 660 -24.81 16.57 -13.22
CA LEU A 660 -24.71 17.95 -13.68
C LEU A 660 -23.33 18.47 -13.24
N ASN A 661 -22.41 18.65 -14.18
CA ASN A 661 -21.05 19.09 -13.87
C ASN A 661 -20.64 20.25 -14.78
N TYR A 662 -20.81 21.48 -14.29
CA TYR A 662 -20.50 22.72 -14.99
C TYR A 662 -20.49 23.88 -14.00
N GLU A 663 -19.67 24.90 -14.23
CA GLU A 663 -19.61 26.06 -13.34
C GLU A 663 -20.98 26.72 -13.16
N TRP A 664 -21.25 27.17 -11.94
CA TRP A 664 -22.48 27.89 -11.67
C TRP A 664 -22.44 29.28 -12.32
N VAL A 665 -23.54 29.66 -12.98
CA VAL A 665 -23.72 30.97 -13.59
C VAL A 665 -25.10 31.52 -13.23
N GLN A 666 -25.16 32.79 -12.84
CA GLN A 666 -26.42 33.48 -12.51
C GLN A 666 -27.34 33.51 -13.74
N SER A 667 -28.63 33.21 -13.54
CA SER A 667 -29.66 33.21 -14.58
C SER A 667 -30.99 33.71 -14.03
N ARG A 668 -31.49 34.81 -14.59
CA ARG A 668 -32.79 35.39 -14.22
C ARG A 668 -33.94 34.38 -14.29
N LYS A 669 -33.94 33.52 -15.32
CA LYS A 669 -34.94 32.45 -15.47
C LYS A 669 -34.88 31.48 -14.30
N MET A 670 -33.68 31.09 -13.88
CA MET A 670 -33.52 30.17 -12.76
C MET A 670 -33.87 30.83 -11.43
N ASP A 671 -33.56 32.12 -11.23
CA ASP A 671 -33.99 32.88 -10.05
C ASP A 671 -35.51 32.87 -9.87
N GLU A 672 -36.25 33.07 -10.96
CA GLU A 672 -37.71 32.99 -10.95
C GLU A 672 -38.19 31.57 -10.61
N ILE A 673 -37.57 30.53 -11.20
CA ILE A 673 -37.91 29.12 -10.97
C ILE A 673 -37.69 28.68 -9.51
N ILE A 674 -36.63 29.18 -8.85
CA ILE A 674 -36.29 28.77 -7.47
C ILE A 674 -36.88 29.71 -6.40
N SER A 675 -37.58 30.77 -6.79
CA SER A 675 -38.09 31.80 -5.86
C SER A 675 -38.97 31.24 -4.73
N ASP A 676 -39.79 30.22 -5.03
CA ASP A 676 -40.68 29.54 -4.07
C ASP A 676 -40.06 28.29 -3.44
N MET A 677 -38.78 28.01 -3.71
CA MET A 677 -38.13 26.80 -3.21
C MET A 677 -37.86 26.92 -1.70
N PRO A 678 -38.20 25.89 -0.88
CA PRO A 678 -37.88 25.90 0.53
C PRO A 678 -36.37 26.08 0.73
N LYS A 679 -35.99 27.04 1.60
CA LYS A 679 -34.59 27.25 1.97
C LYS A 679 -33.98 25.95 2.47
N PHE A 680 -32.81 25.61 1.94
CA PHE A 680 -32.05 24.45 2.36
C PHE A 680 -31.68 24.58 3.85
N GLN A 681 -31.99 23.59 4.67
CA GLN A 681 -31.58 23.56 6.07
C GLN A 681 -30.24 22.83 6.17
N ASN A 682 -29.19 23.58 6.54
CA ASN A 682 -27.88 22.98 6.81
C ASN A 682 -28.01 21.96 7.95
N LEU A 683 -27.60 20.72 7.67
CA LEU A 683 -27.69 19.58 8.59
C LEU A 683 -26.58 19.57 9.66
N ARG A 684 -25.64 20.54 9.65
CA ARG A 684 -24.58 20.64 10.67
C ARG A 684 -25.20 20.76 12.06
N GLY A 685 -25.02 19.73 12.90
CA GLY A 685 -25.32 19.76 14.33
C GLY A 685 -26.77 19.49 14.76
N LYS A 686 -27.66 19.02 13.86
CA LYS A 686 -29.03 18.61 14.23
C LYS A 686 -29.25 17.12 13.95
N ASN A 687 -29.45 16.33 15.00
CA ASN A 687 -29.70 14.87 14.94
C ASN A 687 -30.96 14.44 14.16
N ASN A 688 -31.76 15.38 13.64
CA ASN A 688 -32.99 15.11 12.92
C ASN A 688 -32.91 15.65 11.50
N LEU A 689 -32.96 14.74 10.51
CA LEU A 689 -33.25 15.06 9.13
C LEU A 689 -34.64 15.71 9.06
N PRO A 690 -34.77 16.98 8.61
CA PRO A 690 -36.06 17.57 8.33
C PRO A 690 -36.50 17.03 6.97
N PHE A 691 -37.20 15.89 6.97
CA PHE A 691 -37.84 15.38 5.78
C PHE A 691 -38.88 16.39 5.30
N THR A 692 -38.55 17.17 4.26
CA THR A 692 -39.50 18.10 3.65
C THR A 692 -40.47 17.32 2.78
N THR A 693 -41.52 16.77 3.37
CA THR A 693 -42.70 16.33 2.61
C THR A 693 -43.43 17.56 2.08
N SER A 694 -43.59 17.66 0.76
CA SER A 694 -44.45 18.66 0.16
C SER A 694 -45.89 18.52 0.71
N ASN A 695 -46.42 19.62 1.23
CA ASN A 695 -47.83 19.88 1.55
C ASN A 695 -48.70 18.68 1.99
N GLN A 696 -48.54 18.23 3.23
CA GLN A 696 -49.71 17.69 3.93
C GLN A 696 -50.64 18.87 4.23
N LYS A 697 -51.78 18.94 3.52
CA LYS A 697 -52.91 19.80 3.89
C LYS A 697 -53.17 19.60 5.39
N LYS A 698 -53.05 20.67 6.19
CA LYS A 698 -53.46 20.63 7.60
C LYS A 698 -54.91 20.14 7.66
N ILE A 699 -55.11 18.96 8.23
CA ILE A 699 -56.45 18.40 8.48
C ILE A 699 -57.19 19.37 9.41
N GLY A 700 -58.31 19.89 8.94
CA GLY A 700 -59.14 20.79 9.72
C GLY A 700 -59.66 20.07 10.96
N ARG A 701 -59.73 20.77 12.11
CA ARG A 701 -60.24 20.21 13.38
C ARG A 701 -61.58 19.48 13.24
N ASN A 702 -62.40 19.86 12.26
CA ASN A 702 -63.73 19.27 12.02
C ASN A 702 -63.77 18.21 10.91
N ASP A 703 -62.66 17.97 10.18
CA ASP A 703 -62.57 16.95 9.13
C ASP A 703 -62.55 15.55 9.73
N LYS A 704 -62.88 14.52 8.92
CA LYS A 704 -62.80 13.13 9.37
C LYS A 704 -61.36 12.75 9.72
N CYS A 705 -61.19 12.08 10.85
CA CYS A 705 -59.88 11.71 11.39
C CYS A 705 -59.17 10.71 10.44
N PRO A 706 -57.86 10.89 10.15
CA PRO A 706 -57.11 10.02 9.24
C PRO A 706 -57.01 8.57 9.68
N CYS A 707 -57.18 8.27 10.97
CA CYS A 707 -57.21 6.89 11.49
C CYS A 707 -58.46 6.10 11.08
N LYS A 708 -59.33 6.68 10.23
CA LYS A 708 -60.56 6.07 9.69
C LYS A 708 -61.56 5.64 10.76
N SER A 709 -61.47 6.17 11.99
CA SER A 709 -62.40 5.91 13.08
C SER A 709 -63.81 6.47 12.86
N GLY A 710 -64.03 7.24 11.79
CA GLY A 710 -65.30 7.90 11.48
C GLY A 710 -65.57 9.18 12.29
N LYS A 711 -64.77 9.48 13.33
CA LYS A 711 -64.90 10.68 14.17
C LYS A 711 -64.20 11.90 13.56
N LYS A 712 -64.60 13.11 13.98
CA LYS A 712 -63.92 14.37 13.62
C LYS A 712 -62.54 14.42 14.27
N TYR A 713 -61.54 14.98 13.59
CA TYR A 713 -60.13 14.99 14.01
C TYR A 713 -59.94 15.53 15.44
N LYS A 714 -60.66 16.59 15.82
CA LYS A 714 -60.64 17.19 17.17
C LYS A 714 -61.10 16.28 18.31
N ASN A 715 -61.90 15.24 18.02
CA ASN A 715 -62.49 14.31 18.99
C ASN A 715 -61.92 12.90 18.83
N CYS A 716 -60.69 12.79 18.30
CA CYS A 716 -60.01 11.53 18.06
C CYS A 716 -58.49 11.73 18.24
N CYS A 717 -57.70 11.71 17.16
CA CYS A 717 -56.24 11.78 17.26
C CYS A 717 -55.68 13.15 17.68
N LEU A 718 -56.51 14.20 17.77
CA LEU A 718 -56.13 15.50 18.33
C LEU A 718 -56.55 15.65 19.81
N SER A 719 -57.24 14.65 20.37
CA SER A 719 -57.74 14.65 21.76
C SER A 719 -56.73 14.04 22.72
#